data_AF-A0A255R2M3-F1
#
_entry.id   AF-A0A255R2M3-F1
#
_cell.length_a   1.000
_cell.length_b   1.000
_cell.length_c   1.000
_cell.angle_alpha   90.00
_cell.angle_beta   90.00
_cell.angle_gamma   90.00
#
_symmetry.space_group_name_H-M   'P 1'
#
loop_
_entity.id
_entity.type
_entity.pdbx_description
1 polymer ?
#
loop_
_entity_poly.entity_id
_entity_poly.type
_entity_poly.pdbx_seq_one_letter_code
_entity_poly.pdbx_strand_id
1 'polypeptide(L)'
;MRMNAKQCIAIFFSIYVGLVSTPASQLLCAAERDLIASLIPAKPIATKIAPSLPPTAPTNCFVDRFRSEHDRELFARLTAQLSQAAENYQSWGVRKETALYPKVARSTYDDALNTKWNKVDAEQTTCEAMLRLGEKYRTELTSPADRRIRCCFDGTIARVRSTHGVVNGPESRVARSFENRFDYVCPHITLTSTHYTPSIDWLYSPESVQNVFAFGYQINGIEIRSAEIDGHPCDRVSWFATMERDGQILYCDLYLARDRNYIPIRMEFGTPAFVPAVENLVTNVDAFQQDEQGRWFPHQVTLVKNHGKTFQVAKSTYELTPQFDQTRLYSDSSAILDQHHSPPPATVKPYASPELLTTVQQRYFGLGNPILGIDVGQKLVVYWVALILTILLSVAWVVHRTSLDKSLRDYFMHHRFLFGVIGISMTALFGVICMLPSGWLTFGFTLMAMGLFGLAWIAMQKILFRETKISILSTLFAAAAIAIMMSGYSMGTKRMKIRQQMIDDIRNTGGQVAIGMWRLDEEGLFLPAPIVDVLGEAWSGRAHRAAIEQQSFNRKNVKRWCLDEVRWLGIASATGEPFDVDVEAISAIKNKQLLWTFHADQGYLNDDAISELTKFSGLVDLHFDCQGRPLSKRVHALHSLERIWLTNAVVDDELLRTLADVPQLESLCLINPSFVYGPCELNQCGLQAIDIMHATVDHQAMRLLGQLPTFLSFTDCKFNFQNAPSPVELTKTHSMMVLSSQIDDRSLVSMGQSPNLDWLHVGNTNITIDGIEQFSQMHPRVPVSLE
;
A
#
# COMPACT_ATOMS: atom_id res chain seq x y z
N MET A 1 31.33 53.00 6.06
CA MET A 1 31.30 52.85 7.54
C MET A 1 32.33 51.80 7.97
N ARG A 2 32.82 51.84 9.23
CA ARG A 2 33.61 50.76 9.83
C ARG A 2 32.76 50.03 10.89
N MET A 3 32.14 48.90 10.53
CA MET A 3 31.62 47.98 11.55
C MET A 3 32.78 47.23 12.19
N ASN A 4 32.71 47.00 13.50
CA ASN A 4 33.67 46.13 14.20
C ASN A 4 33.16 44.68 14.27
N ALA A 5 34.06 43.73 14.49
CA ALA A 5 33.74 42.30 14.43
C ALA A 5 32.61 41.86 15.39
N LYS A 6 32.42 42.53 16.53
CA LYS A 6 31.33 42.22 17.48
C LYS A 6 29.94 42.52 16.88
N GLN A 7 29.83 43.56 16.05
CA GLN A 7 28.57 43.94 15.42
C GLN A 7 28.12 42.91 14.37
N CYS A 8 29.06 42.33 13.62
CA CYS A 8 28.77 41.25 12.67
C CYS A 8 28.28 39.97 13.39
N ILE A 9 28.90 39.62 14.52
CA ILE A 9 28.52 38.44 15.32
C ILE A 9 27.11 38.58 15.90
N ALA A 10 26.76 39.77 16.42
CA ALA A 10 25.44 40.02 17.02
C ALA A 10 24.29 39.85 16.01
N ILE A 11 24.44 40.34 14.78
CA ILE A 11 23.44 40.20 13.71
C ILE A 11 23.22 38.71 13.37
N PHE A 12 24.31 37.94 13.28
CA PHE A 12 24.24 36.51 12.93
C PHE A 12 23.49 35.69 14.00
N PHE A 13 23.71 36.00 15.29
CA PHE A 13 23.06 35.31 16.40
C PHE A 13 21.55 35.60 16.47
N SER A 14 21.13 36.83 16.15
CA SER A 14 19.71 37.23 16.17
C SER A 14 18.85 36.48 15.15
N ILE A 15 19.41 36.17 13.97
CA ILE A 15 18.70 35.43 12.90
C ILE A 15 18.50 33.96 13.32
N TYR A 16 19.47 33.37 14.02
CA TYR A 16 19.42 31.97 14.44
C TYR A 16 18.33 31.68 15.48
N VAL A 17 18.14 32.55 16.47
CA VAL A 17 17.19 32.32 17.57
C VAL A 17 15.73 32.41 17.11
N GLY A 18 15.41 33.23 16.11
CA GLY A 18 14.04 33.44 15.64
C GLY A 18 13.40 32.24 14.91
N LEU A 19 14.17 31.21 14.55
CA LEU A 19 13.72 30.08 13.72
C LEU A 19 13.31 28.82 14.51
N VAL A 20 13.38 28.84 15.84
CA VAL A 20 13.49 27.58 16.64
C VAL A 20 12.35 27.36 17.67
N SER A 21 11.47 28.33 17.94
CA SER A 21 10.61 28.29 19.15
C SER A 21 9.12 28.65 18.95
N THR A 22 8.30 27.65 18.63
CA THR A 22 6.82 27.69 18.82
C THR A 22 6.19 26.28 18.80
N PRO A 23 5.45 25.87 19.86
CA PRO A 23 4.57 24.69 19.83
C PRO A 23 3.10 25.01 20.20
N ALA A 24 2.14 24.21 19.74
CA ALA A 24 0.72 24.28 20.12
C ALA A 24 0.01 22.91 20.00
N SER A 25 -0.94 22.60 20.89
CA SER A 25 -1.72 21.33 20.88
C SER A 25 -2.92 21.32 21.85
N GLN A 26 -3.96 20.53 21.52
CA GLN A 26 -5.02 19.88 22.36
C GLN A 26 -6.49 20.27 22.09
N LEU A 27 -7.38 19.26 21.91
CA LEU A 27 -8.63 19.02 22.66
C LEU A 27 -9.31 17.67 22.29
N LEU A 28 -10.46 17.29 22.90
CA LEU A 28 -10.83 15.87 23.21
C LEU A 28 -12.34 15.49 23.16
N CYS A 29 -12.62 14.27 22.65
CA CYS A 29 -13.52 13.16 23.14
C CYS A 29 -15.06 13.26 23.42
N ALA A 30 -15.67 12.04 23.59
CA ALA A 30 -16.95 11.62 24.24
C ALA A 30 -18.26 11.63 23.38
N ALA A 31 -19.30 10.77 23.56
CA ALA A 31 -19.56 9.46 24.24
C ALA A 31 -20.99 8.91 23.83
N GLU A 32 -21.65 7.81 24.26
CA GLU A 32 -21.39 6.74 25.28
C GLU A 32 -21.99 5.30 24.96
N ARG A 33 -23.24 4.93 25.37
CA ARG A 33 -23.84 3.55 25.45
C ARG A 33 -25.39 3.54 25.18
N ASP A 34 -26.28 2.53 25.38
CA ASP A 34 -26.30 1.17 26.01
C ASP A 34 -27.56 0.31 25.60
N LEU A 35 -27.67 -0.95 26.09
CA LEU A 35 -28.84 -1.83 26.44
C LEU A 35 -28.93 -3.30 25.92
N ILE A 36 -29.57 -4.17 26.72
CA ILE A 36 -29.73 -5.64 26.56
C ILE A 36 -31.17 -6.09 26.96
N ALA A 37 -31.70 -7.17 26.36
CA ALA A 37 -32.84 -7.95 26.87
C ALA A 37 -32.72 -9.46 26.55
N SER A 38 -33.42 -10.33 27.31
CA SER A 38 -33.17 -11.79 27.39
C SER A 38 -34.39 -12.68 27.08
N LEU A 39 -34.19 -13.96 26.74
CA LEU A 39 -35.18 -15.04 26.91
C LEU A 39 -34.52 -16.44 27.05
N ILE A 40 -35.30 -17.45 27.47
CA ILE A 40 -34.83 -18.74 28.08
C ILE A 40 -35.19 -19.96 27.18
N PRO A 41 -34.36 -21.03 27.11
CA PRO A 41 -34.46 -22.10 26.10
C PRO A 41 -35.30 -23.34 26.50
N ALA A 42 -35.47 -24.27 25.55
CA ALA A 42 -36.07 -25.61 25.73
C ALA A 42 -35.04 -26.74 25.48
N LYS A 43 -35.35 -27.97 25.93
CA LYS A 43 -34.40 -29.11 25.97
C LYS A 43 -34.19 -29.85 24.64
N PRO A 44 -32.98 -30.41 24.40
CA PRO A 44 -32.67 -31.28 23.26
C PRO A 44 -33.07 -32.75 23.49
N ILE A 45 -32.99 -33.55 22.42
CA ILE A 45 -33.15 -35.03 22.42
C ILE A 45 -31.85 -35.65 21.90
N ALA A 46 -31.37 -36.72 22.54
CA ALA A 46 -30.05 -37.31 22.27
C ALA A 46 -30.05 -38.37 21.15
N THR A 47 -28.93 -38.46 20.43
CA THR A 47 -28.58 -39.52 19.46
C THR A 47 -27.25 -40.20 19.82
N LYS A 48 -26.92 -41.32 19.17
CA LYS A 48 -25.86 -42.27 19.62
C LYS A 48 -24.56 -42.23 18.80
N ILE A 49 -23.50 -42.65 19.51
CA ILE A 49 -22.09 -42.83 19.14
C ILE A 49 -21.84 -43.60 17.82
N ALA A 50 -20.73 -43.25 17.15
CA ALA A 50 -20.23 -43.83 15.89
C ALA A 50 -19.04 -44.83 16.10
N PRO A 51 -18.65 -45.63 15.07
CA PRO A 51 -17.57 -46.64 15.15
C PRO A 51 -16.17 -46.11 14.74
N SER A 52 -15.17 -47.01 14.69
CA SER A 52 -13.71 -46.75 14.79
C SER A 52 -12.95 -46.30 13.53
N LEU A 53 -11.84 -45.57 13.78
CA LEU A 53 -10.87 -44.97 12.85
C LEU A 53 -9.98 -45.94 12.01
N PRO A 54 -9.51 -45.51 10.81
CA PRO A 54 -8.45 -46.14 10.02
C PRO A 54 -7.03 -45.56 10.29
N PRO A 55 -5.93 -46.17 9.77
CA PRO A 55 -4.56 -45.81 10.16
C PRO A 55 -3.79 -44.86 9.20
N THR A 56 -2.86 -44.10 9.78
CA THR A 56 -1.72 -43.36 9.18
C THR A 56 -2.02 -42.24 8.15
N ALA A 57 -1.79 -40.99 8.57
CA ALA A 57 -1.80 -39.81 7.70
C ALA A 57 -0.49 -39.66 6.86
N PRO A 58 -0.54 -39.05 5.66
CA PRO A 58 0.62 -38.96 4.77
C PRO A 58 1.64 -37.88 5.20
N THR A 59 2.81 -38.32 5.67
CA THR A 59 3.92 -37.41 6.09
C THR A 59 4.83 -36.94 4.95
N ASN A 60 4.53 -37.30 3.70
CA ASN A 60 5.44 -37.15 2.56
C ASN A 60 5.80 -35.69 2.21
N CYS A 61 4.98 -34.71 2.61
CA CYS A 61 5.29 -33.28 2.46
C CYS A 61 6.47 -32.79 3.31
N PHE A 62 6.91 -33.57 4.31
CA PHE A 62 7.85 -33.14 5.34
C PHE A 62 9.16 -33.93 5.42
N VAL A 63 9.44 -34.86 4.50
CA VAL A 63 10.57 -35.82 4.61
C VAL A 63 11.90 -35.14 4.94
N ASP A 64 12.26 -34.08 4.22
CA ASP A 64 13.52 -33.33 4.42
C ASP A 64 13.42 -32.20 5.48
N ARG A 65 12.34 -32.14 6.26
CA ARG A 65 12.05 -31.05 7.21
C ARG A 65 12.18 -31.43 8.69
N PHE A 66 12.31 -32.71 9.03
CA PHE A 66 12.53 -33.20 10.39
C PHE A 66 14.02 -33.19 10.77
N ARG A 67 14.34 -33.14 12.08
CA ARG A 67 15.73 -33.31 12.55
C ARG A 67 16.19 -34.77 12.60
N SER A 68 15.26 -35.70 12.79
CA SER A 68 15.54 -37.14 12.78
C SER A 68 14.30 -37.94 12.34
N GLU A 69 14.51 -39.20 11.95
CA GLU A 69 13.40 -40.12 11.68
C GLU A 69 12.55 -40.38 12.94
N HIS A 70 13.13 -40.24 14.13
CA HIS A 70 12.38 -40.35 15.39
C HIS A 70 11.42 -39.18 15.60
N ASP A 71 11.80 -37.96 15.21
CA ASP A 71 10.88 -36.80 15.19
C ASP A 71 9.73 -37.03 14.21
N ARG A 72 9.99 -37.68 13.07
CA ARG A 72 8.98 -38.07 12.08
C ARG A 72 8.02 -39.14 12.60
N GLU A 73 8.52 -40.15 13.32
CA GLU A 73 7.70 -41.15 14.01
C GLU A 73 6.85 -40.56 15.16
N LEU A 74 7.40 -39.58 15.88
CA LEU A 74 6.65 -38.81 16.88
C LEU A 74 5.57 -37.95 16.21
N PHE A 75 5.90 -37.27 15.11
CA PHE A 75 4.98 -36.41 14.37
C PHE A 75 3.79 -37.20 13.80
N ALA A 76 4.05 -38.35 13.16
CA ALA A 76 2.99 -39.19 12.62
C ALA A 76 1.99 -39.68 13.70
N ARG A 77 2.48 -39.97 14.91
CA ARG A 77 1.62 -40.31 16.07
C ARG A 77 0.87 -39.08 16.59
N LEU A 78 1.56 -37.96 16.74
CA LEU A 78 1.00 -36.71 17.24
C LEU A 78 -0.12 -36.19 16.33
N THR A 79 0.09 -36.11 15.02
CA THR A 79 -0.96 -35.73 14.05
C THR A 79 -2.15 -36.68 14.15
N ALA A 80 -1.96 -38.00 14.23
CA ALA A 80 -3.08 -38.92 14.39
C ALA A 80 -3.88 -38.68 15.68
N GLN A 81 -3.21 -38.34 16.79
CA GLN A 81 -3.86 -37.95 18.05
C GLN A 81 -4.56 -36.59 17.95
N LEU A 82 -4.00 -35.63 17.22
CA LEU A 82 -4.60 -34.31 16.98
C LEU A 82 -5.82 -34.38 16.05
N SER A 83 -5.80 -35.22 15.01
CA SER A 83 -6.96 -35.49 14.15
C SER A 83 -8.07 -36.16 14.96
N GLN A 84 -7.76 -37.21 15.74
CA GLN A 84 -8.73 -37.83 16.64
C GLN A 84 -9.27 -36.85 17.68
N ALA A 85 -8.43 -35.94 18.21
CA ALA A 85 -8.90 -34.89 19.09
C ALA A 85 -9.89 -33.96 18.35
N ALA A 86 -9.54 -33.45 17.17
CA ALA A 86 -10.39 -32.57 16.36
C ALA A 86 -11.77 -33.19 16.05
N GLU A 87 -11.82 -34.49 15.71
CA GLU A 87 -13.08 -35.23 15.52
C GLU A 87 -14.03 -35.13 16.72
N ASN A 88 -13.50 -35.20 17.95
CA ASN A 88 -14.30 -35.08 19.16
C ASN A 88 -14.94 -33.69 19.34
N TYR A 89 -14.49 -32.65 18.63
CA TYR A 89 -15.05 -31.29 18.68
C TYR A 89 -15.99 -30.97 17.50
N GLN A 90 -16.28 -31.92 16.60
CA GLN A 90 -17.22 -31.73 15.46
C GLN A 90 -18.67 -31.37 15.85
N SER A 91 -19.02 -31.47 17.13
CA SER A 91 -20.35 -31.12 17.65
C SER A 91 -20.38 -29.76 18.38
N TRP A 92 -19.35 -28.92 18.21
CA TRP A 92 -19.22 -27.65 18.93
C TRP A 92 -19.38 -26.42 18.04
N GLY A 93 -19.74 -25.32 18.68
CA GLY A 93 -19.27 -23.98 18.34
C GLY A 93 -18.87 -23.25 19.61
N VAL A 94 -18.06 -22.20 19.50
CA VAL A 94 -17.53 -21.45 20.65
C VAL A 94 -17.65 -19.95 20.37
N ARG A 95 -18.24 -19.19 21.29
CA ARG A 95 -18.10 -17.73 21.30
C ARG A 95 -16.75 -17.38 21.88
N LYS A 96 -15.95 -16.61 21.15
CA LYS A 96 -14.66 -16.07 21.60
C LYS A 96 -14.76 -14.55 21.68
N GLU A 97 -14.52 -13.97 22.85
CA GLU A 97 -14.51 -12.51 23.03
C GLU A 97 -13.10 -12.05 23.35
N THR A 98 -12.53 -11.17 22.52
CA THR A 98 -11.13 -10.74 22.58
C THR A 98 -11.02 -9.27 22.91
N ALA A 99 -10.59 -8.97 24.13
CA ALA A 99 -10.21 -7.63 24.56
C ALA A 99 -8.74 -7.36 24.20
N LEU A 100 -8.48 -6.35 23.37
CA LEU A 100 -7.17 -5.86 22.98
C LEU A 100 -6.82 -4.63 23.83
N TYR A 101 -5.68 -4.67 24.52
CA TYR A 101 -5.26 -3.64 25.47
C TYR A 101 -4.20 -2.68 24.89
N PRO A 102 -4.04 -1.48 25.48
CA PRO A 102 -3.06 -0.50 25.03
C PRO A 102 -1.62 -1.00 24.96
N LYS A 103 -0.84 -0.42 24.04
CA LYS A 103 0.60 -0.69 23.91
C LYS A 103 1.37 -0.07 25.09
N VAL A 104 1.85 -0.91 26.00
CA VAL A 104 2.61 -0.47 27.18
C VAL A 104 4.09 -0.39 26.86
N ALA A 105 4.74 0.70 27.28
CA ALA A 105 6.18 0.89 27.14
C ALA A 105 6.93 0.27 28.32
N ARG A 106 7.78 -0.72 28.03
CA ARG A 106 8.66 -1.45 28.97
C ARG A 106 7.98 -2.02 30.23
N SER A 107 7.63 -3.30 30.12
CA SER A 107 7.83 -4.26 31.21
C SER A 107 8.23 -5.62 30.58
N THR A 108 8.65 -6.60 31.37
CA THR A 108 8.99 -7.94 30.88
C THR A 108 7.75 -8.74 30.46
N TYR A 109 7.95 -9.92 29.87
CA TYR A 109 6.85 -10.86 29.63
C TYR A 109 6.16 -11.26 30.95
N ASP A 110 6.94 -11.51 32.00
CA ASP A 110 6.42 -11.85 33.32
C ASP A 110 5.58 -10.69 33.90
N ASP A 111 6.03 -9.45 33.74
CA ASP A 111 5.24 -8.27 34.14
C ASP A 111 3.94 -8.14 33.33
N ALA A 112 3.95 -8.51 32.05
CA ALA A 112 2.74 -8.53 31.21
C ALA A 112 1.75 -9.60 31.67
N LEU A 113 2.21 -10.79 32.10
CA LEU A 113 1.36 -11.80 32.72
C LEU A 113 0.85 -11.39 34.11
N ASN A 114 1.70 -10.78 34.94
CA ASN A 114 1.36 -10.34 36.30
C ASN A 114 0.48 -9.08 36.34
N THR A 115 0.35 -8.36 35.22
CA THR A 115 -0.50 -7.17 35.12
C THR A 115 -1.99 -7.56 35.20
N LYS A 116 -2.73 -6.84 36.06
CA LYS A 116 -4.17 -7.06 36.26
C LYS A 116 -4.99 -6.36 35.19
N TRP A 117 -4.97 -6.92 33.97
CA TRP A 117 -5.66 -6.39 32.78
C TRP A 117 -7.17 -6.17 32.94
N ASN A 118 -7.82 -6.86 33.89
CA ASN A 118 -9.20 -6.58 34.27
C ASN A 118 -9.40 -5.24 35.03
N LYS A 119 -8.35 -4.42 35.16
CA LYS A 119 -8.36 -3.03 35.63
C LYS A 119 -7.86 -2.03 34.58
N VAL A 120 -7.66 -2.46 33.35
CA VAL A 120 -7.23 -1.64 32.22
C VAL A 120 -8.36 -1.67 31.20
N ASP A 121 -8.79 -0.51 30.70
CA ASP A 121 -9.78 -0.47 29.63
C ASP A 121 -9.16 -0.99 28.33
N ALA A 122 -9.91 -1.81 27.58
CA ALA A 122 -9.48 -2.31 26.27
C ALA A 122 -9.60 -1.20 25.22
N GLU A 123 -8.63 -1.10 24.31
CA GLU A 123 -8.72 -0.21 23.13
C GLU A 123 -9.80 -0.69 22.15
N GLN A 124 -9.98 -2.02 22.08
CA GLN A 124 -10.94 -2.68 21.21
C GLN A 124 -11.37 -4.00 21.86
N THR A 125 -12.66 -4.30 21.81
CA THR A 125 -13.17 -5.65 22.09
C THR A 125 -13.83 -6.19 20.83
N THR A 126 -13.50 -7.43 20.43
CA THR A 126 -14.10 -8.11 19.29
C THR A 126 -14.78 -9.41 19.73
N CYS A 127 -15.95 -9.71 19.19
CA CYS A 127 -16.65 -10.96 19.46
C CYS A 127 -16.67 -11.82 18.19
N GLU A 128 -16.24 -13.07 18.31
CA GLU A 128 -16.13 -14.05 17.22
C GLU A 128 -17.02 -15.25 17.55
N ALA A 129 -17.88 -15.69 16.62
CA ALA A 129 -18.60 -16.95 16.74
C ALA A 129 -17.86 -18.01 15.91
N MET A 130 -17.13 -18.91 16.57
CA MET A 130 -16.48 -20.05 15.94
C MET A 130 -17.53 -21.14 15.73
N LEU A 131 -17.82 -21.45 14.46
CA LEU A 131 -18.87 -22.35 14.04
C LEU A 131 -18.33 -23.75 13.68
N ARG A 132 -19.25 -24.70 13.65
CA ARG A 132 -19.03 -26.11 13.28
C ARG A 132 -18.46 -26.26 11.86
N LEU A 133 -17.65 -27.31 11.66
CA LEU A 133 -17.27 -27.84 10.35
C LEU A 133 -18.49 -27.95 9.41
N GLY A 134 -18.44 -27.27 8.25
CA GLY A 134 -19.32 -27.50 7.09
C GLY A 134 -20.63 -26.69 6.97
N GLU A 135 -21.27 -26.23 8.06
CA GLU A 135 -22.69 -25.77 7.99
C GLU A 135 -22.97 -24.32 8.48
N LYS A 136 -23.15 -23.43 7.49
CA LYS A 136 -23.91 -22.15 7.40
C LYS A 136 -24.27 -21.30 8.68
N TYR A 137 -23.47 -20.24 8.86
CA TYR A 137 -23.84 -18.79 8.89
C TYR A 137 -24.39 -17.95 10.06
N ARG A 138 -23.45 -17.13 10.60
CA ARG A 138 -23.51 -15.67 10.92
C ARG A 138 -24.44 -15.13 12.02
N THR A 139 -23.82 -14.59 13.07
CA THR A 139 -24.36 -13.53 13.94
C THR A 139 -23.59 -12.22 13.78
N GLU A 140 -24.03 -11.36 12.85
CA GLU A 140 -23.58 -9.96 12.70
C GLU A 140 -24.81 -9.12 12.30
N LEU A 141 -25.49 -8.51 13.29
CA LEU A 141 -26.74 -7.74 13.08
C LEU A 141 -26.63 -6.24 13.41
N THR A 142 -25.48 -5.78 13.91
CA THR A 142 -25.36 -4.48 14.62
C THR A 142 -24.24 -3.55 14.15
N SER A 143 -23.30 -4.01 13.30
CA SER A 143 -22.14 -3.21 12.88
C SER A 143 -21.72 -3.50 11.44
N PRO A 144 -21.60 -2.47 10.57
CA PRO A 144 -21.01 -2.63 9.24
C PRO A 144 -19.49 -2.88 9.22
N ALA A 145 -18.79 -2.66 10.33
CA ALA A 145 -17.33 -2.73 10.40
C ALA A 145 -16.79 -4.17 10.52
N ASP A 146 -17.61 -5.11 11.00
CA ASP A 146 -17.18 -6.45 11.43
C ASP A 146 -17.33 -7.54 10.35
N ARG A 147 -17.50 -7.17 9.08
CA ARG A 147 -17.75 -8.12 7.96
C ARG A 147 -16.63 -9.15 7.82
N ARG A 148 -16.89 -10.42 8.11
CA ARG A 148 -15.92 -11.53 7.95
C ARG A 148 -16.18 -12.43 6.72
N ILE A 149 -15.21 -13.32 6.48
CA ILE A 149 -15.23 -14.33 5.41
C ILE A 149 -16.33 -15.39 5.69
N ARG A 150 -16.89 -15.94 4.61
CA ARG A 150 -18.15 -16.69 4.56
C ARG A 150 -18.07 -17.78 3.48
N CYS A 151 -18.42 -19.04 3.77
CA CYS A 151 -18.51 -20.13 2.77
C CYS A 151 -19.91 -20.78 2.69
N CYS A 152 -20.55 -20.77 1.51
CA CYS A 152 -21.80 -21.48 1.20
C CYS A 152 -21.51 -22.72 0.35
N PHE A 153 -22.35 -23.75 0.50
CA PHE A 153 -22.45 -24.89 -0.42
C PHE A 153 -23.92 -25.18 -0.74
N ASP A 154 -24.18 -25.70 -1.94
CA ASP A 154 -25.48 -26.15 -2.44
C ASP A 154 -25.46 -27.57 -3.03
N GLY A 155 -24.29 -28.23 -3.07
CA GLY A 155 -24.08 -29.56 -3.64
C GLY A 155 -23.59 -29.57 -5.10
N THR A 156 -23.36 -28.40 -5.71
CA THR A 156 -22.70 -28.26 -7.02
C THR A 156 -21.71 -27.10 -7.07
N ILE A 157 -22.02 -25.97 -6.45
CA ILE A 157 -21.24 -24.74 -6.43
C ILE A 157 -20.88 -24.34 -4.98
N ALA A 158 -19.60 -24.07 -4.77
CA ALA A 158 -19.11 -23.47 -3.53
C ALA A 158 -18.97 -21.94 -3.70
N ARG A 159 -19.44 -21.19 -2.70
CA ARG A 159 -19.57 -19.72 -2.77
C ARG A 159 -18.89 -19.06 -1.57
N VAL A 160 -17.82 -18.32 -1.80
CA VAL A 160 -16.96 -17.77 -0.74
C VAL A 160 -16.96 -16.25 -0.76
N ARG A 161 -17.79 -15.64 0.09
CA ARG A 161 -17.82 -14.19 0.32
C ARG A 161 -16.71 -13.79 1.28
N SER A 162 -15.93 -12.78 0.92
CA SER A 162 -14.82 -12.24 1.70
C SER A 162 -15.00 -10.74 1.91
N THR A 163 -14.02 -10.10 2.55
CA THR A 163 -13.90 -8.63 2.58
C THR A 163 -13.52 -8.00 1.22
N HIS A 164 -13.27 -8.83 0.19
CA HIS A 164 -12.75 -8.45 -1.13
C HIS A 164 -13.52 -9.14 -2.29
N GLY A 165 -14.83 -9.40 -2.14
CA GLY A 165 -15.67 -10.04 -3.17
C GLY A 165 -16.09 -11.49 -2.86
N VAL A 166 -16.75 -12.15 -3.81
CA VAL A 166 -17.52 -13.40 -3.64
C VAL A 166 -17.14 -14.46 -4.68
N VAL A 167 -16.04 -15.16 -4.45
CA VAL A 167 -15.56 -16.23 -5.34
C VAL A 167 -16.60 -17.36 -5.42
N ASN A 168 -17.02 -17.72 -6.61
CA ASN A 168 -17.84 -18.92 -6.84
C ASN A 168 -17.03 -19.92 -7.69
N GLY A 169 -17.47 -21.17 -7.73
CA GLY A 169 -16.90 -22.17 -8.61
C GLY A 169 -17.29 -23.60 -8.23
N PRO A 170 -16.82 -24.59 -9.01
CA PRO A 170 -17.08 -26.00 -8.74
C PRO A 170 -16.64 -26.37 -7.32
N GLU A 171 -17.54 -27.02 -6.58
CA GLU A 171 -17.36 -27.38 -5.17
C GLU A 171 -15.98 -28.02 -4.92
N SER A 172 -15.64 -29.06 -5.69
CA SER A 172 -14.37 -29.80 -5.59
C SER A 172 -13.06 -28.98 -5.73
N ARG A 173 -13.13 -27.71 -6.15
CA ARG A 173 -11.99 -26.79 -6.36
C ARG A 173 -11.98 -25.63 -5.35
N VAL A 174 -13.14 -25.02 -5.11
CA VAL A 174 -13.29 -23.89 -4.16
C VAL A 174 -13.46 -24.39 -2.73
N ALA A 175 -14.20 -25.47 -2.50
CA ALA A 175 -14.26 -26.14 -1.20
C ALA A 175 -12.86 -26.64 -0.81
N ARG A 176 -12.18 -27.41 -1.68
CA ARG A 176 -10.81 -27.92 -1.41
C ARG A 176 -9.73 -26.84 -1.18
N SER A 177 -10.00 -25.56 -1.44
CA SER A 177 -9.09 -24.44 -1.11
C SER A 177 -9.54 -23.59 0.09
N PHE A 178 -10.74 -23.82 0.64
CA PHE A 178 -11.27 -23.15 1.83
C PHE A 178 -11.67 -24.08 2.99
N GLU A 179 -12.17 -25.30 2.74
CA GLU A 179 -12.23 -26.42 3.69
C GLU A 179 -10.85 -26.60 4.33
N ASN A 180 -9.82 -26.82 3.52
CA ASN A 180 -8.40 -26.89 3.94
C ASN A 180 -7.86 -25.66 4.71
N ARG A 181 -8.65 -24.59 4.89
CA ARG A 181 -8.38 -23.39 5.72
C ARG A 181 -9.37 -23.19 6.89
N PHE A 182 -10.49 -23.90 6.92
CA PHE A 182 -11.55 -23.81 7.94
C PHE A 182 -11.83 -25.13 8.67
N ASP A 183 -11.27 -26.26 8.22
CA ASP A 183 -11.56 -27.60 8.76
C ASP A 183 -11.17 -27.81 10.23
N TYR A 184 -10.42 -26.88 10.84
CA TYR A 184 -9.84 -27.06 12.17
C TYR A 184 -10.17 -25.95 13.17
N VAL A 185 -11.32 -25.26 13.09
CA VAL A 185 -11.80 -24.33 14.16
C VAL A 185 -12.26 -25.06 15.45
N CYS A 186 -11.55 -26.13 15.79
CA CYS A 186 -11.54 -26.77 17.09
C CYS A 186 -10.79 -25.90 18.13
N PRO A 187 -10.85 -26.25 19.44
CA PRO A 187 -10.07 -25.60 20.49
C PRO A 187 -8.57 -25.50 20.18
N HIS A 188 -8.05 -26.40 19.35
CA HIS A 188 -6.62 -26.57 19.13
C HIS A 188 -5.98 -25.57 18.17
N ILE A 189 -6.75 -24.77 17.41
CA ILE A 189 -6.21 -23.61 16.67
C ILE A 189 -6.42 -22.27 17.39
N THR A 190 -7.10 -22.24 18.54
CA THR A 190 -7.56 -20.99 19.18
C THR A 190 -6.44 -20.02 19.57
N LEU A 191 -5.18 -20.49 19.66
CA LEU A 191 -4.00 -19.66 19.92
C LEU A 191 -3.51 -18.87 18.69
N THR A 192 -4.01 -19.15 17.48
CA THR A 192 -3.59 -18.47 16.25
C THR A 192 -4.06 -17.01 16.21
N SER A 193 -3.13 -16.09 15.94
CA SER A 193 -3.47 -14.67 15.73
C SER A 193 -3.77 -14.44 14.24
N THR A 194 -4.79 -13.64 13.94
CA THR A 194 -5.49 -13.72 12.64
C THR A 194 -4.73 -13.24 11.40
N HIS A 195 -3.59 -12.55 11.51
CA HIS A 195 -2.97 -11.89 10.34
C HIS A 195 -1.46 -12.11 10.09
N TYR A 196 -0.62 -12.44 11.09
CA TYR A 196 0.85 -12.49 10.87
C TYR A 196 1.62 -13.62 11.56
N THR A 197 1.01 -14.43 12.43
CA THR A 197 1.67 -15.63 12.97
C THR A 197 1.67 -16.76 11.94
N PRO A 198 2.76 -17.54 11.79
CA PRO A 198 2.71 -18.84 11.11
C PRO A 198 1.58 -19.68 11.69
N SER A 199 0.66 -20.16 10.85
CA SER A 199 -0.43 -21.00 11.33
C SER A 199 0.10 -22.36 11.81
N ILE A 200 -0.67 -23.00 12.69
CA ILE A 200 -0.42 -24.37 13.17
C ILE A 200 -1.31 -25.41 12.48
N ASP A 201 -2.16 -25.01 11.52
CA ASP A 201 -3.07 -25.89 10.77
C ASP A 201 -2.37 -27.12 10.15
N TRP A 202 -1.10 -26.96 9.77
CA TRP A 202 -0.26 -28.02 9.19
C TRP A 202 0.03 -29.21 10.13
N LEU A 203 -0.18 -29.05 11.44
CA LEU A 203 -0.12 -30.15 12.41
C LEU A 203 -1.34 -31.08 12.32
N TYR A 204 -2.48 -30.53 11.91
CA TYR A 204 -3.78 -31.20 11.82
C TYR A 204 -4.06 -31.69 10.39
N SER A 205 -3.69 -30.88 9.38
CA SER A 205 -3.64 -31.25 7.96
C SER A 205 -2.24 -31.03 7.37
N PRO A 206 -1.38 -32.07 7.34
CA PRO A 206 -0.10 -32.05 6.64
C PRO A 206 -0.20 -31.77 5.13
N GLU A 207 -1.38 -31.94 4.52
CA GLU A 207 -1.63 -31.62 3.10
C GLU A 207 -1.88 -30.12 2.87
N SER A 208 -2.50 -29.43 3.84
CA SER A 208 -2.78 -27.99 3.77
C SER A 208 -1.52 -27.12 3.66
N VAL A 209 -0.34 -27.65 4.02
CA VAL A 209 1.00 -27.03 3.89
C VAL A 209 1.22 -26.37 2.53
N GLN A 210 0.78 -27.01 1.44
CA GLN A 210 0.99 -26.51 0.08
C GLN A 210 0.04 -25.35 -0.29
N ASN A 211 -1.02 -25.10 0.48
CA ASN A 211 -2.15 -24.23 0.11
C ASN A 211 -2.44 -23.09 1.11
N VAL A 212 -1.90 -23.16 2.33
CA VAL A 212 -2.20 -22.22 3.44
C VAL A 212 -1.28 -21.00 3.46
N PHE A 213 -0.02 -21.11 3.06
CA PHE A 213 0.96 -20.02 3.19
C PHE A 213 0.85 -18.96 2.08
N ALA A 214 -0.20 -18.15 2.13
CA ALA A 214 -0.41 -16.98 1.26
C ALA A 214 0.68 -15.89 1.33
N PHE A 215 1.70 -16.07 2.18
CA PHE A 215 2.87 -15.19 2.32
C PHE A 215 4.22 -15.92 2.13
N GLY A 216 4.22 -17.19 1.72
CA GLY A 216 5.44 -17.96 1.46
C GLY A 216 6.26 -18.23 2.74
N TYR A 217 5.90 -19.25 3.51
CA TYR A 217 6.66 -19.70 4.67
C TYR A 217 7.23 -21.11 4.43
N GLN A 218 8.55 -21.27 4.56
CA GLN A 218 9.20 -22.57 4.51
C GLN A 218 9.47 -23.10 5.93
N ILE A 219 8.67 -24.07 6.37
CA ILE A 219 8.83 -24.78 7.64
C ILE A 219 10.02 -25.76 7.55
N ASN A 220 10.90 -25.75 8.55
CA ASN A 220 12.11 -26.56 8.61
C ASN A 220 12.48 -26.92 10.06
N GLY A 221 13.32 -27.95 10.21
CA GLY A 221 13.98 -28.30 11.46
C GLY A 221 13.03 -28.76 12.57
N ILE A 222 11.94 -29.43 12.21
CA ILE A 222 10.91 -29.93 13.11
C ILE A 222 11.52 -30.94 14.09
N GLU A 223 11.30 -30.72 15.38
CA GLU A 223 11.77 -31.52 16.50
C GLU A 223 10.64 -31.70 17.52
N ILE A 224 10.47 -32.90 18.08
CA ILE A 224 9.43 -33.19 19.08
C ILE A 224 10.08 -33.74 20.34
N ARG A 225 9.81 -33.09 21.48
CA ARG A 225 10.32 -33.50 22.79
C ARG A 225 9.21 -33.55 23.82
N SER A 226 9.23 -34.58 24.66
CA SER A 226 8.36 -34.59 25.84
C SER A 226 8.79 -33.53 26.85
N ALA A 227 7.83 -32.84 27.44
CA ALA A 227 8.02 -31.69 28.31
C ALA A 227 7.02 -31.68 29.47
N GLU A 228 7.22 -30.78 30.42
CA GLU A 228 6.24 -30.38 31.42
C GLU A 228 6.21 -28.85 31.47
N ILE A 229 5.03 -28.25 31.48
CA ILE A 229 4.86 -26.78 31.55
C ILE A 229 3.58 -26.47 32.34
N ASP A 230 3.68 -25.54 33.28
CA ASP A 230 2.61 -25.16 34.22
C ASP A 230 1.94 -26.36 34.96
N GLY A 231 2.69 -27.46 35.15
CA GLY A 231 2.23 -28.71 35.78
C GLY A 231 1.54 -29.71 34.83
N HIS A 232 1.44 -29.39 33.54
CA HIS A 232 0.88 -30.28 32.52
C HIS A 232 1.97 -31.10 31.80
N PRO A 233 1.82 -32.44 31.69
CA PRO A 233 2.71 -33.28 30.90
C PRO A 233 2.43 -33.07 29.40
N CYS A 234 3.31 -32.36 28.72
CA CYS A 234 3.15 -31.97 27.31
C CYS A 234 4.08 -32.75 26.38
N ASP A 235 3.78 -32.70 25.09
CA ASP A 235 4.79 -32.85 24.05
C ASP A 235 4.99 -31.47 23.37
N ARG A 236 6.24 -31.04 23.24
CA ARG A 236 6.65 -29.77 22.64
C ARG A 236 7.09 -30.00 21.20
N VAL A 237 6.47 -29.28 20.26
CA VAL A 237 6.86 -29.24 18.85
C VAL A 237 7.66 -27.97 18.61
N SER A 238 8.93 -28.13 18.24
CA SER A 238 9.86 -27.04 17.92
C SER A 238 10.11 -27.00 16.41
N TRP A 239 10.02 -25.83 15.76
CA TRP A 239 10.40 -25.66 14.35
C TRP A 239 10.94 -24.26 14.07
N PHE A 240 11.40 -24.01 12.84
CA PHE A 240 11.58 -22.66 12.32
C PHE A 240 10.88 -22.48 10.99
N ALA A 241 10.41 -21.25 10.73
CA ALA A 241 9.74 -20.86 9.49
C ALA A 241 10.49 -19.70 8.84
N THR A 242 10.90 -19.86 7.59
CA THR A 242 11.56 -18.79 6.81
C THR A 242 10.55 -18.10 5.91
N MET A 243 10.43 -16.78 6.01
CA MET A 243 9.62 -15.95 5.10
C MET A 243 10.34 -15.79 3.74
N GLU A 244 9.69 -16.19 2.65
CA GLU A 244 10.27 -16.14 1.30
C GLU A 244 10.44 -14.69 0.79
N ARG A 245 9.67 -13.74 1.31
CA ARG A 245 9.67 -12.34 0.89
C ARG A 245 10.92 -11.56 1.31
N ASP A 246 11.48 -11.86 2.48
CA ASP A 246 12.56 -11.08 3.10
C ASP A 246 13.62 -11.92 3.84
N GLY A 247 13.48 -13.25 3.85
CA GLY A 247 14.40 -14.18 4.48
C GLY A 247 14.31 -14.21 6.01
N GLN A 248 13.32 -13.57 6.64
CA GLN A 248 13.20 -13.60 8.10
C GLN A 248 12.91 -15.02 8.61
N ILE A 249 13.72 -15.47 9.57
CA ILE A 249 13.54 -16.74 10.27
C ILE A 249 12.77 -16.47 11.56
N LEU A 250 11.66 -17.18 11.73
CA LEU A 250 10.90 -17.24 12.98
C LEU A 250 11.18 -18.57 13.67
N TYR A 251 11.63 -18.55 14.92
CA TYR A 251 11.67 -19.73 15.78
C TYR A 251 10.31 -19.91 16.45
N CYS A 252 9.85 -21.16 16.51
CA CYS A 252 8.49 -21.50 16.91
C CYS A 252 8.52 -22.70 17.87
N ASP A 253 7.91 -22.58 19.05
CA ASP A 253 7.69 -23.65 20.02
C ASP A 253 6.19 -23.75 20.35
N LEU A 254 5.60 -24.95 20.28
CA LEU A 254 4.20 -25.23 20.63
C LEU A 254 4.13 -26.36 21.66
N TYR A 255 3.38 -26.16 22.74
CA TYR A 255 3.27 -27.11 23.87
C TYR A 255 1.86 -27.72 23.94
N LEU A 256 1.74 -29.01 23.61
CA LEU A 256 0.46 -29.74 23.51
C LEU A 256 0.25 -30.62 24.75
N ALA A 257 -0.79 -30.37 25.54
CA ALA A 257 -1.00 -31.03 26.84
C ALA A 257 -1.70 -32.39 26.71
N ARG A 258 -0.98 -33.46 27.09
CA ARG A 258 -1.45 -34.86 26.93
C ARG A 258 -2.60 -35.20 27.85
N ASP A 259 -2.65 -34.60 29.03
CA ASP A 259 -3.74 -34.72 29.99
C ASP A 259 -4.96 -33.84 29.63
N ARG A 260 -4.89 -33.09 28.53
CA ARG A 260 -5.94 -32.20 28.00
C ARG A 260 -6.22 -32.47 26.52
N ASN A 261 -6.23 -33.74 26.11
CA ASN A 261 -6.52 -34.17 24.73
C ASN A 261 -5.66 -33.45 23.67
N TYR A 262 -4.39 -33.21 23.96
CA TYR A 262 -3.42 -32.50 23.11
C TYR A 262 -3.82 -31.07 22.71
N ILE A 263 -4.63 -30.39 23.53
CA ILE A 263 -4.85 -28.94 23.38
C ILE A 263 -3.50 -28.21 23.52
N PRO A 264 -3.14 -27.27 22.63
CA PRO A 264 -1.98 -26.42 22.81
C PRO A 264 -2.25 -25.45 23.95
N ILE A 265 -1.37 -25.47 24.95
CA ILE A 265 -1.49 -24.68 26.18
C ILE A 265 -0.55 -23.48 26.18
N ARG A 266 0.54 -23.54 25.41
CA ARG A 266 1.40 -22.39 25.11
C ARG A 266 1.95 -22.48 23.70
N MET A 267 2.11 -21.33 23.06
CA MET A 267 2.78 -21.15 21.77
C MET A 267 3.73 -19.95 21.86
N GLU A 268 4.97 -20.12 21.46
CA GLU A 268 6.04 -19.12 21.54
C GLU A 268 6.65 -18.91 20.15
N PHE A 269 6.69 -17.66 19.69
CA PHE A 269 7.41 -17.23 18.49
C PHE A 269 8.47 -16.19 18.85
N GLY A 270 9.61 -16.22 18.16
CA GLY A 270 10.61 -15.16 18.26
C GLY A 270 11.43 -14.99 16.97
N THR A 271 11.65 -13.74 16.56
CA THR A 271 12.74 -13.43 15.61
C THR A 271 14.11 -13.53 16.33
N PRO A 272 15.18 -13.95 15.64
CA PRO A 272 16.50 -14.05 16.26
C PRO A 272 16.99 -12.71 16.80
N ALA A 273 17.70 -12.74 17.94
CA ALA A 273 18.13 -11.55 18.69
C ALA A 273 19.07 -10.58 17.93
N PHE A 274 19.52 -10.92 16.72
CA PHE A 274 20.28 -10.02 15.84
C PHE A 274 19.39 -9.18 14.90
N VAL A 275 18.07 -9.44 14.84
CA VAL A 275 17.12 -8.67 14.01
C VAL A 275 16.82 -7.33 14.71
N PRO A 276 16.90 -6.16 14.02
CA PRO A 276 16.71 -4.84 14.65
C PRO A 276 15.33 -4.63 15.29
N ALA A 277 14.32 -5.38 14.82
CA ALA A 277 13.01 -5.50 15.44
C ALA A 277 12.85 -6.93 15.98
N VAL A 278 13.22 -7.13 17.25
CA VAL A 278 12.89 -8.38 17.96
C VAL A 278 11.39 -8.41 18.19
N GLU A 279 10.73 -9.34 17.52
CA GLU A 279 9.29 -9.60 17.63
C GLU A 279 9.12 -10.95 18.31
N ASN A 280 8.73 -10.92 19.59
CA ASN A 280 8.42 -12.10 20.37
C ASN A 280 6.91 -12.12 20.63
N LEU A 281 6.24 -13.20 20.25
CA LEU A 281 4.81 -13.38 20.44
C LEU A 281 4.60 -14.66 21.23
N VAL A 282 3.94 -14.54 22.39
CA VAL A 282 3.62 -15.68 23.25
C VAL A 282 2.13 -15.73 23.48
N THR A 283 1.52 -16.86 23.16
CA THR A 283 0.10 -17.14 23.43
C THR A 283 0.02 -18.23 24.50
N ASN A 284 -0.71 -18.00 25.58
CA ASN A 284 -0.83 -18.91 26.72
C ASN A 284 -2.30 -19.14 27.09
N VAL A 285 -2.69 -20.38 27.39
CA VAL A 285 -4.00 -20.70 27.96
C VAL A 285 -3.93 -20.50 29.48
N ASP A 286 -4.62 -19.48 29.99
CA ASP A 286 -4.57 -19.13 31.42
C ASP A 286 -5.52 -19.97 32.28
N ALA A 287 -6.56 -20.53 31.66
CA ALA A 287 -7.59 -21.32 32.31
C ALA A 287 -8.25 -22.28 31.32
N PHE A 288 -8.62 -23.46 31.81
CA PHE A 288 -9.36 -24.49 31.07
C PHE A 288 -10.73 -24.74 31.69
N GLN A 289 -11.62 -25.31 30.88
CA GLN A 289 -12.95 -25.75 31.25
C GLN A 289 -13.28 -27.06 30.50
N GLN A 290 -14.31 -27.78 30.96
CA GLN A 290 -14.83 -28.99 30.32
C GLN A 290 -16.29 -28.80 29.95
N ASP A 291 -16.74 -29.45 28.89
CA ASP A 291 -18.16 -29.56 28.55
C ASP A 291 -18.86 -30.71 29.32
N GLU A 292 -20.16 -30.89 29.09
CA GLU A 292 -20.96 -31.96 29.71
C GLU A 292 -20.49 -33.38 29.32
N GLN A 293 -19.69 -33.50 28.25
CA GLN A 293 -19.09 -34.74 27.76
C GLN A 293 -17.65 -34.93 28.28
N GLY A 294 -17.13 -34.01 29.10
CA GLY A 294 -15.77 -34.05 29.66
C GLY A 294 -14.67 -33.62 28.68
N ARG A 295 -15.02 -33.09 27.50
CA ARG A 295 -14.06 -32.59 26.51
C ARG A 295 -13.50 -31.24 26.98
N TRP A 296 -12.18 -31.10 26.97
CA TRP A 296 -11.47 -29.92 27.45
C TRP A 296 -11.44 -28.79 26.42
N PHE A 297 -11.35 -27.54 26.88
CA PHE A 297 -11.10 -26.35 26.06
C PHE A 297 -10.56 -25.17 26.89
N PRO A 298 -9.93 -24.16 26.26
CA PRO A 298 -9.62 -22.92 26.96
C PRO A 298 -10.90 -22.24 27.47
N HIS A 299 -10.76 -21.58 28.62
CA HIS A 299 -11.68 -20.57 29.12
C HIS A 299 -11.14 -19.16 28.85
N GLN A 300 -9.82 -18.97 29.03
CA GLN A 300 -9.13 -17.72 28.78
C GLN A 300 -7.76 -17.98 28.15
N VAL A 301 -7.41 -17.19 27.13
CA VAL A 301 -6.12 -17.19 26.46
C VAL A 301 -5.54 -15.78 26.51
N THR A 302 -4.30 -15.63 26.99
CA THR A 302 -3.53 -14.39 26.88
C THR A 302 -2.55 -14.47 25.73
N LEU A 303 -2.65 -13.52 24.81
CA LEU A 303 -1.68 -13.23 23.76
C LEU A 303 -0.85 -12.02 24.19
N VAL A 304 0.47 -12.18 24.35
CA VAL A 304 1.42 -11.08 24.58
C VAL A 304 2.30 -10.92 23.34
N LYS A 305 2.25 -9.75 22.72
CA LYS A 305 3.05 -9.41 21.53
C LYS A 305 4.06 -8.32 21.87
N ASN A 306 5.34 -8.66 21.94
CA ASN A 306 6.44 -7.77 22.28
C ASN A 306 7.21 -7.34 21.02
N HIS A 307 7.26 -6.03 20.77
CA HIS A 307 8.02 -5.38 19.69
C HIS A 307 9.22 -4.60 20.26
N GLY A 308 10.10 -5.30 20.98
CA GLY A 308 11.39 -4.85 21.51
C GLY A 308 11.37 -3.82 22.66
N LYS A 309 10.54 -2.77 22.58
CA LYS A 309 10.42 -1.70 23.60
C LYS A 309 9.00 -1.52 24.14
N THR A 310 8.00 -1.95 23.38
CA THR A 310 6.60 -1.98 23.77
C THR A 310 6.07 -3.38 23.61
N PHE A 311 5.05 -3.72 24.41
CA PHE A 311 4.25 -4.91 24.17
C PHE A 311 2.77 -4.54 24.11
N GLN A 312 1.99 -5.39 23.46
CA GLN A 312 0.54 -5.33 23.40
C GLN A 312 -0.02 -6.64 23.94
N VAL A 313 -1.11 -6.57 24.69
CA VAL A 313 -1.80 -7.76 25.21
C VAL A 313 -3.17 -7.86 24.57
N ALA A 314 -3.58 -9.07 24.19
CA ALA A 314 -4.98 -9.40 23.96
C ALA A 314 -5.38 -10.55 24.89
N LYS A 315 -6.58 -10.50 25.45
CA LYS A 315 -7.18 -11.61 26.19
C LYS A 315 -8.43 -12.08 25.47
N SER A 316 -8.42 -13.33 25.04
CA SER A 316 -9.56 -14.01 24.46
C SER A 316 -10.22 -14.90 25.51
N THR A 317 -11.47 -14.61 25.89
CA THR A 317 -12.33 -15.53 26.66
C THR A 317 -13.13 -16.40 25.71
N TYR A 318 -13.51 -17.59 26.16
CA TYR A 318 -14.18 -18.60 25.34
C TYR A 318 -15.40 -19.18 26.09
N GLU A 319 -16.54 -19.25 25.42
CA GLU A 319 -17.81 -19.77 25.96
C GLU A 319 -18.44 -20.75 24.96
N LEU A 320 -18.84 -21.94 25.41
CA LEU A 320 -19.80 -22.75 24.64
C LEU A 320 -21.15 -22.04 24.67
N THR A 321 -21.69 -21.65 23.52
CA THR A 321 -23.07 -21.15 23.45
C THR A 321 -24.01 -22.25 22.93
N PRO A 322 -25.10 -22.57 23.64
CA PRO A 322 -26.09 -23.56 23.20
C PRO A 322 -27.03 -23.00 22.11
N GLN A 323 -26.77 -21.80 21.59
CA GLN A 323 -27.64 -21.14 20.61
C GLN A 323 -27.54 -21.72 19.20
N PHE A 324 -26.51 -22.53 18.88
CA PHE A 324 -26.30 -23.08 17.54
C PHE A 324 -27.41 -24.02 17.04
N ASP A 325 -28.19 -24.64 17.94
CA ASP A 325 -29.37 -25.43 17.58
C ASP A 325 -30.50 -24.57 16.96
N GLN A 326 -30.45 -23.24 17.12
CA GLN A 326 -31.49 -22.31 16.68
C GLN A 326 -31.31 -21.90 15.21
N THR A 327 -31.46 -22.86 14.29
CA THR A 327 -31.25 -22.66 12.83
C THR A 327 -31.93 -21.43 12.23
N ARG A 328 -33.09 -20.98 12.76
CA ARG A 328 -33.78 -19.74 12.35
C ARG A 328 -33.01 -18.45 12.62
N LEU A 329 -32.10 -18.42 13.59
CA LEU A 329 -31.26 -17.25 13.87
C LEU A 329 -30.12 -17.10 12.84
N TYR A 330 -29.86 -18.18 12.09
CA TYR A 330 -28.70 -18.38 11.22
C TYR A 330 -29.11 -18.76 9.77
N SER A 331 -30.40 -18.65 9.42
CA SER A 331 -30.95 -19.07 8.12
C SER A 331 -31.07 -17.93 7.10
N ASP A 332 -30.73 -18.19 5.84
CA ASP A 332 -30.58 -17.23 4.72
C ASP A 332 -31.90 -16.57 4.19
N SER A 333 -32.91 -16.32 5.03
CA SER A 333 -34.13 -15.60 4.60
C SER A 333 -33.87 -14.11 4.40
N SER A 334 -34.26 -13.56 3.23
CA SER A 334 -34.00 -12.16 2.85
C SER A 334 -34.59 -11.13 3.82
N ALA A 335 -33.76 -10.19 4.25
CA ALA A 335 -34.14 -9.03 5.05
C ALA A 335 -33.45 -7.76 4.50
N ILE A 336 -34.09 -7.11 3.54
CA ILE A 336 -33.74 -5.73 3.14
C ILE A 336 -34.37 -4.79 4.18
N LEU A 337 -33.58 -3.87 4.72
CA LEU A 337 -34.06 -2.82 5.64
C LEU A 337 -34.30 -1.52 4.88
N ASP A 338 -35.46 -0.89 5.08
CA ASP A 338 -35.93 0.27 4.30
C ASP A 338 -34.93 1.43 4.21
N GLN A 339 -34.11 1.62 5.25
CA GLN A 339 -33.06 2.63 5.34
C GLN A 339 -32.01 2.57 4.21
N HIS A 340 -31.89 1.46 3.49
CA HIS A 340 -30.97 1.34 2.34
C HIS A 340 -31.49 1.99 1.05
N HIS A 341 -32.75 2.45 1.00
CA HIS A 341 -33.32 3.13 -0.17
C HIS A 341 -32.98 4.62 -0.29
N SER A 342 -32.17 5.21 0.62
CA SER A 342 -31.81 6.63 0.55
C SER A 342 -30.45 6.93 1.22
N PRO A 343 -29.32 6.83 0.49
CA PRO A 343 -28.03 7.27 0.99
C PRO A 343 -27.95 8.81 1.14
N PRO A 344 -27.15 9.34 2.07
CA PRO A 344 -27.01 10.79 2.26
C PRO A 344 -26.27 11.45 1.07
N PRO A 345 -26.65 12.67 0.67
CA PRO A 345 -26.04 13.35 -0.47
C PRO A 345 -24.60 13.79 -0.18
N ALA A 346 -23.68 13.44 -1.09
CA ALA A 346 -22.28 13.83 -1.00
C ALA A 346 -22.13 15.37 -1.06
N THR A 347 -21.40 15.94 -0.08
CA THR A 347 -21.25 17.40 0.05
C THR A 347 -20.06 17.89 -0.79
N VAL A 348 -20.31 18.19 -2.07
CA VAL A 348 -19.27 18.61 -3.04
C VAL A 348 -19.06 20.13 -3.05
N LYS A 349 -17.80 20.58 -2.95
CA LYS A 349 -17.25 21.89 -3.40
C LYS A 349 -15.74 21.98 -3.07
N PRO A 350 -14.91 22.79 -3.76
CA PRO A 350 -15.15 23.49 -5.04
C PRO A 350 -14.00 23.35 -6.07
N TYR A 351 -14.29 22.73 -7.22
CA TYR A 351 -13.53 22.77 -8.50
C TYR A 351 -12.14 22.10 -8.56
N ALA A 352 -11.89 21.47 -9.72
CA ALA A 352 -10.91 20.39 -9.95
C ALA A 352 -11.10 19.21 -8.96
N SER A 353 -11.71 18.12 -9.43
CA SER A 353 -11.95 16.94 -8.58
C SER A 353 -10.64 16.37 -8.04
N PRO A 354 -10.55 15.95 -6.76
CA PRO A 354 -9.41 15.21 -6.25
C PRO A 354 -9.05 13.97 -7.09
N GLU A 355 -10.04 13.38 -7.77
CA GLU A 355 -9.89 12.25 -8.70
C GLU A 355 -8.84 12.52 -9.79
N LEU A 356 -8.76 13.75 -10.32
CA LEU A 356 -7.71 14.14 -11.28
C LEU A 356 -6.30 13.94 -10.73
N LEU A 357 -6.08 14.15 -9.43
CA LEU A 357 -4.77 13.97 -8.79
C LEU A 357 -4.58 12.58 -8.16
N THR A 358 -5.65 11.79 -7.96
CA THR A 358 -5.62 10.51 -7.24
C THR A 358 -5.91 9.27 -8.08
N THR A 359 -6.34 9.40 -9.35
CA THR A 359 -6.70 8.28 -10.26
C THR A 359 -5.58 7.29 -10.57
N VAL A 360 -4.32 7.61 -10.28
CA VAL A 360 -3.24 6.61 -10.28
C VAL A 360 -3.33 5.75 -9.03
N GLN A 361 -3.71 4.47 -9.17
CA GLN A 361 -3.64 3.49 -8.07
C GLN A 361 -2.22 3.48 -7.47
N GLN A 362 -2.07 3.90 -6.21
CA GLN A 362 -0.78 3.88 -5.51
C GLN A 362 -0.34 2.47 -5.03
N ARG A 363 -0.87 1.41 -5.65
CA ARG A 363 -0.40 0.04 -5.42
C ARG A 363 0.91 -0.17 -6.21
N TYR A 364 1.86 -0.88 -5.59
CA TYR A 364 3.13 -1.41 -6.14
C TYR A 364 4.40 -0.55 -6.19
N PHE A 365 4.41 0.79 -6.11
CA PHE A 365 5.68 1.56 -6.09
C PHE A 365 6.32 1.76 -4.69
N GLY A 366 5.85 1.04 -3.67
CA GLY A 366 6.33 1.15 -2.30
C GLY A 366 7.18 -0.04 -1.82
N LEU A 367 8.40 -0.22 -2.34
CA LEU A 367 9.47 -1.01 -1.68
C LEU A 367 10.85 -0.82 -2.37
N GLY A 368 11.69 0.04 -1.82
CA GLY A 368 13.08 0.24 -2.27
C GLY A 368 14.01 0.62 -1.11
N ASN A 369 14.81 -0.34 -0.64
CA ASN A 369 15.89 -0.23 0.35
C ASN A 369 15.61 0.59 1.66
N PRO A 370 15.32 -0.08 2.79
CA PRO A 370 15.17 0.61 4.09
C PRO A 370 16.51 0.99 4.77
N ILE A 371 17.67 0.56 4.23
CA ILE A 371 18.97 0.60 4.92
C ILE A 371 19.51 2.02 5.13
N LEU A 372 19.11 2.99 4.31
CA LEU A 372 19.37 4.41 4.54
C LEU A 372 18.08 5.22 4.37
N GLY A 373 17.29 5.30 5.44
CA GLY A 373 16.22 6.29 5.55
C GLY A 373 16.78 7.70 5.36
N ILE A 374 16.49 8.33 4.22
CA ILE A 374 17.18 9.53 3.69
C ILE A 374 17.14 10.74 4.64
N ASP A 375 16.13 10.79 5.52
CA ASP A 375 16.04 11.69 6.67
C ASP A 375 17.33 11.72 7.52
N VAL A 376 18.03 10.58 7.67
CA VAL A 376 19.35 10.49 8.31
C VAL A 376 20.42 11.25 7.54
N GLY A 377 20.43 11.18 6.20
CA GLY A 377 21.43 11.82 5.34
C GLY A 377 21.32 13.35 5.34
N GLN A 378 20.09 13.88 5.29
CA GLN A 378 19.84 15.32 5.37
C GLN A 378 20.16 15.88 6.75
N LYS A 379 19.74 15.16 7.81
CA LYS A 379 20.17 15.45 9.18
C LYS A 379 21.69 15.39 9.29
N LEU A 380 22.36 14.44 8.65
CA LEU A 380 23.82 14.39 8.55
C LEU A 380 24.37 15.68 7.95
N VAL A 381 23.90 16.16 6.79
CA VAL A 381 24.43 17.38 6.17
C VAL A 381 24.22 18.61 7.06
N VAL A 382 23.03 18.79 7.65
CA VAL A 382 22.75 19.91 8.57
C VAL A 382 23.59 19.81 9.85
N TYR A 383 23.72 18.61 10.44
CA TYR A 383 24.58 18.38 11.59
C TYR A 383 26.07 18.53 11.24
N TRP A 384 26.54 18.15 10.05
CA TRP A 384 27.92 18.37 9.61
C TRP A 384 28.20 19.85 9.44
N VAL A 385 27.31 20.63 8.81
CA VAL A 385 27.44 22.09 8.71
C VAL A 385 27.48 22.73 10.09
N ALA A 386 26.54 22.37 10.97
CA ALA A 386 26.49 22.88 12.34
C ALA A 386 27.75 22.48 13.13
N LEU A 387 28.15 21.22 13.10
CA LEU A 387 29.33 20.67 13.79
C LEU A 387 30.63 21.32 13.30
N ILE A 388 30.81 21.46 11.98
CA ILE A 388 31.98 22.11 11.39
C ILE A 388 32.03 23.58 11.81
N LEU A 389 30.93 24.33 11.72
CA LEU A 389 30.86 25.71 12.19
C LEU A 389 31.15 25.81 13.71
N THR A 390 30.57 24.92 14.52
CA THR A 390 30.82 24.87 15.97
C THR A 390 32.27 24.52 16.30
N ILE A 391 32.91 23.61 15.57
CA ILE A 391 34.34 23.28 15.71
C ILE A 391 35.20 24.50 15.36
N LEU A 392 34.96 25.15 14.21
CA LEU A 392 35.72 26.34 13.78
C LEU A 392 35.60 27.49 14.78
N LEU A 393 34.38 27.75 15.30
CA LEU A 393 34.12 28.74 16.34
C LEU A 393 34.79 28.36 17.68
N SER A 394 34.75 27.09 18.06
CA SER A 394 35.36 26.60 19.30
C SER A 394 36.89 26.69 19.26
N VAL A 395 37.51 26.30 18.14
CA VAL A 395 38.96 26.45 17.92
C VAL A 395 39.35 27.92 17.97
N ALA A 396 38.62 28.80 17.29
CA ALA A 396 38.87 30.25 17.34
C ALA A 396 38.74 30.82 18.76
N TRP A 397 37.76 30.37 19.56
CA TRP A 397 37.56 30.80 20.94
C TRP A 397 38.65 30.29 21.90
N VAL A 398 39.03 29.01 21.80
CA VAL A 398 40.11 28.41 22.61
C VAL A 398 41.44 29.10 22.32
N VAL A 399 41.78 29.33 21.05
CA VAL A 399 42.99 30.07 20.66
C VAL A 399 42.93 31.51 21.18
N HIS A 400 41.77 32.17 21.13
CA HIS A 400 41.64 33.55 21.64
C HIS A 400 41.78 33.66 23.17
N ARG A 401 41.46 32.62 23.94
CA ARG A 401 41.36 32.67 25.41
C ARG A 401 42.51 31.99 26.18
N THR A 402 43.31 31.15 25.53
CA THR A 402 44.39 30.37 26.19
C THR A 402 45.77 30.95 25.94
N SER A 403 46.75 30.66 26.82
CA SER A 403 48.15 31.10 26.65
C SER A 403 48.88 30.46 25.46
N LEU A 404 48.30 29.41 24.85
CA LEU A 404 48.74 28.81 23.58
C LEU A 404 48.69 29.79 22.39
N ASP A 405 47.98 30.92 22.54
CA ASP A 405 47.80 31.99 21.54
C ASP A 405 49.09 32.56 20.92
N LYS A 406 50.26 32.40 21.58
CA LYS A 406 51.56 32.75 21.00
C LYS A 406 52.10 31.64 20.07
N SER A 407 52.50 30.50 20.62
CA SER A 407 53.20 29.46 19.85
C SER A 407 52.39 28.92 18.68
N LEU A 408 51.06 28.79 18.82
CA LEU A 408 50.19 28.42 17.69
C LEU A 408 50.05 29.55 16.66
N ARG A 409 50.03 30.83 17.06
CA ARG A 409 50.10 31.92 16.07
C ARG A 409 51.40 31.90 15.31
N ASP A 410 52.53 31.80 16.00
CA ASP A 410 53.84 31.89 15.36
C ASP A 410 53.99 30.74 14.35
N TYR A 411 53.54 29.53 14.69
CA TYR A 411 53.44 28.41 13.75
C TYR A 411 52.51 28.70 12.56
N PHE A 412 51.25 29.09 12.79
CA PHE A 412 50.30 29.36 11.70
C PHE A 412 50.70 30.58 10.84
N MET A 413 51.43 31.56 11.39
CA MET A 413 51.99 32.70 10.65
C MET A 413 53.07 32.25 9.66
N HIS A 414 53.98 31.37 10.09
CA HIS A 414 54.98 30.77 9.20
C HIS A 414 54.32 29.88 8.13
N HIS A 415 53.28 29.11 8.49
CA HIS A 415 52.57 28.21 7.58
C HIS A 415 51.29 28.82 6.96
N ARG A 416 51.23 30.15 6.85
CA ARG A 416 50.04 30.88 6.39
C ARG A 416 49.54 30.45 5.00
N PHE A 417 50.46 30.16 4.08
CA PHE A 417 50.11 29.68 2.74
C PHE A 417 49.38 28.33 2.78
N LEU A 418 49.92 27.38 3.56
CA LEU A 418 49.32 26.06 3.77
C LEU A 418 47.90 26.18 4.36
N PHE A 419 47.70 27.08 5.34
CA PHE A 419 46.39 27.32 5.94
C PHE A 419 45.38 28.01 4.98
N GLY A 420 45.88 28.68 3.93
CA GLY A 420 45.09 29.13 2.78
C GLY A 420 44.66 27.95 1.89
N VAL A 421 45.62 27.12 1.48
CA VAL A 421 45.37 25.93 0.64
C VAL A 421 44.38 24.97 1.30
N ILE A 422 44.54 24.67 2.59
CA ILE A 422 43.60 23.84 3.36
C ILE A 422 42.18 24.40 3.29
N GLY A 423 42.00 25.72 3.41
CA GLY A 423 40.69 26.35 3.30
C GLY A 423 40.03 26.18 1.93
N ILE A 424 40.80 26.32 0.86
CA ILE A 424 40.33 26.10 -0.52
C ILE A 424 39.94 24.63 -0.70
N SER A 425 40.80 23.69 -0.28
CA SER A 425 40.55 22.25 -0.36
C SER A 425 39.33 21.82 0.45
N MET A 426 39.16 22.34 1.67
CA MET A 426 37.98 22.09 2.50
C MET A 426 36.71 22.67 1.86
N THR A 427 36.78 23.86 1.28
CA THR A 427 35.64 24.50 0.60
C THR A 427 35.22 23.70 -0.63
N ALA A 428 36.18 23.24 -1.44
CA ALA A 428 35.91 22.40 -2.61
C ALA A 428 35.34 21.02 -2.21
N LEU A 429 35.94 20.36 -1.20
CA LEU A 429 35.45 19.08 -0.67
C LEU A 429 34.03 19.21 -0.11
N PHE A 430 33.74 20.29 0.63
CA PHE A 430 32.40 20.59 1.12
C PHE A 430 31.39 20.80 -0.03
N GLY A 431 31.81 21.47 -1.10
CA GLY A 431 31.04 21.58 -2.33
C GLY A 431 30.70 20.22 -2.95
N VAL A 432 31.70 19.34 -3.11
CA VAL A 432 31.50 17.97 -3.62
C VAL A 432 30.56 17.16 -2.74
N ILE A 433 30.71 17.22 -1.40
CA ILE A 433 29.83 16.53 -0.45
C ILE A 433 28.38 17.01 -0.59
N CYS A 434 28.15 18.31 -0.77
CA CYS A 434 26.79 18.85 -0.90
C CYS A 434 26.17 18.62 -2.30
N MET A 435 26.97 18.32 -3.33
CA MET A 435 26.49 17.91 -4.66
C MET A 435 25.96 16.47 -4.72
N LEU A 436 26.06 15.69 -3.64
CA LEU A 436 25.63 14.28 -3.59
C LEU A 436 24.13 14.05 -3.34
N PRO A 437 23.26 15.05 -3.60
CA PRO A 437 22.02 14.75 -4.31
C PRO A 437 21.88 15.64 -5.56
N SER A 438 21.56 15.03 -6.70
CA SER A 438 21.29 15.76 -7.94
C SER A 438 20.10 16.72 -7.77
N GLY A 439 20.11 17.81 -8.55
CA GLY A 439 19.00 18.77 -8.56
C GLY A 439 19.45 20.23 -8.64
N TRP A 440 18.58 21.08 -9.20
CA TRP A 440 18.84 22.53 -9.30
C TRP A 440 18.74 23.24 -7.94
N LEU A 441 17.92 22.72 -7.02
CA LEU A 441 17.73 23.28 -5.67
C LEU A 441 18.91 22.90 -4.76
N THR A 442 19.33 21.63 -4.77
CA THR A 442 20.55 21.17 -4.09
C THR A 442 21.78 21.90 -4.60
N PHE A 443 21.94 22.07 -5.91
CA PHE A 443 23.03 22.87 -6.49
C PHE A 443 23.01 24.33 -6.03
N GLY A 444 21.85 24.99 -6.06
CA GLY A 444 21.69 26.38 -5.59
C GLY A 444 22.04 26.56 -4.10
N PHE A 445 21.52 25.68 -3.24
CA PHE A 445 21.80 25.68 -1.81
C PHE A 445 23.25 25.30 -1.50
N THR A 446 23.82 24.34 -2.24
CA THR A 446 25.24 23.94 -2.15
C THR A 446 26.16 25.11 -2.43
N LEU A 447 25.93 25.86 -3.51
CA LEU A 447 26.71 27.06 -3.81
C LEU A 447 26.56 28.12 -2.71
N MET A 448 25.36 28.32 -2.15
CA MET A 448 25.17 29.23 -1.00
C MET A 448 25.95 28.78 0.23
N ALA A 449 25.85 27.50 0.62
CA ALA A 449 26.54 26.94 1.78
C ALA A 449 28.08 26.92 1.59
N MET A 450 28.57 26.59 0.40
CA MET A 450 29.99 26.61 0.05
C MET A 450 30.58 28.03 0.10
N GLY A 451 29.84 29.02 -0.41
CA GLY A 451 30.23 30.43 -0.29
C GLY A 451 30.22 30.93 1.16
N LEU A 452 29.21 30.56 1.95
CA LEU A 452 29.13 30.88 3.37
C LEU A 452 30.30 30.24 4.16
N PHE A 453 30.62 28.97 3.90
CA PHE A 453 31.76 28.27 4.49
C PHE A 453 33.09 28.96 4.16
N GLY A 454 33.31 29.32 2.89
CA GLY A 454 34.51 30.07 2.47
C GLY A 454 34.64 31.42 3.20
N LEU A 455 33.54 32.15 3.39
CA LEU A 455 33.53 33.39 4.18
C LEU A 455 33.79 33.15 5.67
N ALA A 456 33.21 32.11 6.27
CA ALA A 456 33.47 31.73 7.65
C ALA A 456 34.95 31.35 7.88
N TRP A 457 35.57 30.63 6.93
CA TRP A 457 36.99 30.30 6.98
C TRP A 457 37.89 31.54 6.90
N ILE A 458 37.59 32.49 6.03
CA ILE A 458 38.33 33.76 5.92
C ILE A 458 38.17 34.60 7.20
N ALA A 459 36.98 34.63 7.79
CA ALA A 459 36.74 35.30 9.07
C ALA A 459 37.53 34.65 10.22
N MET A 460 37.54 33.31 10.29
CA MET A 460 38.34 32.54 11.24
C MET A 460 39.84 32.85 11.10
N GLN A 461 40.38 32.87 9.88
CA GLN A 461 41.78 33.26 9.63
C GLN A 461 42.09 34.65 10.19
N LYS A 462 41.25 35.65 9.93
CA LYS A 462 41.46 37.03 10.44
C LYS A 462 41.46 37.11 11.96
N ILE A 463 40.60 36.32 12.63
CA ILE A 463 40.54 36.22 14.09
C ILE A 463 41.81 35.56 14.64
N LEU A 464 42.21 34.40 14.10
CA LEU A 464 43.44 33.70 14.50
C LEU A 464 44.67 34.59 14.35
N PHE A 465 44.87 35.22 13.19
CA PHE A 465 46.06 36.06 12.91
C PHE A 465 46.02 37.47 13.54
N ARG A 466 44.90 37.89 14.16
CA ARG A 466 44.64 39.27 14.63
C ARG A 466 44.92 40.33 13.55
N GLU A 467 44.66 40.02 12.29
CA GLU A 467 44.98 40.92 11.18
C GLU A 467 44.00 42.10 11.10
N THR A 468 44.48 43.28 11.51
CA THR A 468 43.79 44.56 11.31
C THR A 468 43.82 45.06 9.86
N LYS A 469 44.65 44.45 9.00
CA LYS A 469 44.78 44.75 7.57
C LYS A 469 44.20 43.61 6.72
N ILE A 470 43.47 43.98 5.67
CA ILE A 470 42.98 43.04 4.66
C ILE A 470 44.03 42.99 3.54
N SER A 471 44.52 41.80 3.19
CA SER A 471 45.43 41.64 2.04
C SER A 471 44.61 41.45 0.77
N ILE A 472 45.17 41.83 -0.38
CA ILE A 472 44.50 41.71 -1.69
C ILE A 472 44.03 40.27 -1.92
N LEU A 473 44.85 39.28 -1.55
CA LEU A 473 44.51 37.86 -1.63
C LEU A 473 43.30 37.48 -0.73
N SER A 474 43.20 38.02 0.50
CA SER A 474 42.01 37.84 1.34
C SER A 474 40.76 38.42 0.66
N THR A 475 40.87 39.59 0.04
CA THR A 475 39.76 40.25 -0.67
C THR A 475 39.32 39.45 -1.89
N LEU A 476 40.25 38.89 -2.66
CA LEU A 476 39.96 38.05 -3.84
C LEU A 476 39.22 36.76 -3.44
N PHE A 477 39.67 36.06 -2.39
CA PHE A 477 38.94 34.88 -1.91
C PHE A 477 37.56 35.22 -1.33
N ALA A 478 37.42 36.36 -0.62
CA ALA A 478 36.12 36.81 -0.14
C ALA A 478 35.18 37.17 -1.29
N ALA A 479 35.69 37.83 -2.35
CA ALA A 479 34.93 38.14 -3.56
C ALA A 479 34.50 36.87 -4.30
N ALA A 480 35.37 35.86 -4.41
CA ALA A 480 35.04 34.57 -4.99
C ALA A 480 33.97 33.83 -4.19
N ALA A 481 34.08 33.79 -2.85
CA ALA A 481 33.10 33.16 -1.97
C ALA A 481 31.72 33.88 -2.03
N ILE A 482 31.71 35.22 -2.11
CA ILE A 482 30.50 36.01 -2.35
C ILE A 482 29.93 35.71 -3.74
N ALA A 483 30.75 35.66 -4.79
CA ALA A 483 30.29 35.35 -6.14
C ALA A 483 29.67 33.95 -6.25
N ILE A 484 30.26 32.96 -5.57
CA ILE A 484 29.72 31.60 -5.40
C ILE A 484 28.36 31.64 -4.69
N MET A 485 28.28 32.31 -3.53
CA MET A 485 27.05 32.43 -2.75
C MET A 485 25.94 33.14 -3.53
N MET A 486 26.26 34.25 -4.21
CA MET A 486 25.34 35.01 -5.04
C MET A 486 24.94 34.27 -6.33
N SER A 487 25.79 33.37 -6.84
CA SER A 487 25.44 32.49 -7.96
C SER A 487 24.43 31.42 -7.53
N GLY A 488 24.65 30.77 -6.39
CA GLY A 488 23.70 29.85 -5.77
C GLY A 488 22.35 30.51 -5.50
N TYR A 489 22.38 31.69 -4.87
CA TYR A 489 21.18 32.51 -4.63
C TYR A 489 20.49 32.91 -5.94
N SER A 490 21.22 33.39 -6.95
CA SER A 490 20.68 33.82 -8.25
C SER A 490 20.04 32.66 -9.02
N MET A 491 20.67 31.49 -9.07
CA MET A 491 20.12 30.32 -9.76
C MET A 491 18.92 29.72 -9.01
N GLY A 492 19.05 29.55 -7.69
CA GLY A 492 17.96 29.08 -6.83
C GLY A 492 16.76 30.03 -6.89
N THR A 493 16.89 31.26 -6.39
CA THR A 493 15.76 32.19 -6.24
C THR A 493 15.07 32.55 -7.55
N LYS A 494 15.76 32.62 -8.70
CA LYS A 494 15.09 32.84 -9.99
C LYS A 494 14.20 31.66 -10.37
N ARG A 495 14.71 30.42 -10.26
CA ARG A 495 13.92 29.22 -10.57
C ARG A 495 12.80 29.02 -9.55
N MET A 496 13.04 29.26 -8.26
CA MET A 496 12.00 29.22 -7.22
C MET A 496 10.95 30.31 -7.41
N LYS A 497 11.32 31.54 -7.81
CA LYS A 497 10.34 32.59 -8.11
C LYS A 497 9.48 32.24 -9.33
N ILE A 498 10.07 31.64 -10.37
CA ILE A 498 9.32 31.16 -11.54
C ILE A 498 8.38 30.00 -11.16
N ARG A 499 8.83 29.06 -10.31
CA ARG A 499 8.00 27.96 -9.82
C ARG A 499 6.88 28.46 -8.89
N GLN A 500 7.16 29.39 -7.97
CA GLN A 500 6.15 30.01 -7.11
C GLN A 500 5.14 30.78 -7.94
N GLN A 501 5.59 31.60 -8.90
CA GLN A 501 4.68 32.27 -9.83
C GLN A 501 3.82 31.27 -10.60
N MET A 502 4.36 30.13 -11.05
CA MET A 502 3.56 29.08 -11.70
C MET A 502 2.51 28.47 -10.75
N ILE A 503 2.87 28.19 -9.49
CA ILE A 503 1.94 27.68 -8.48
C ILE A 503 0.84 28.70 -8.19
N ASP A 504 1.21 29.96 -8.03
CA ASP A 504 0.29 31.06 -7.76
C ASP A 504 -0.63 31.31 -8.98
N ASP A 505 -0.07 31.44 -10.19
CA ASP A 505 -0.81 31.64 -11.44
C ASP A 505 -1.85 30.52 -11.65
N ILE A 506 -1.46 29.25 -11.48
CA ILE A 506 -2.34 28.08 -11.68
C ILE A 506 -3.43 28.01 -10.60
N ARG A 507 -3.12 28.28 -9.34
CA ARG A 507 -4.12 28.27 -8.25
C ARG A 507 -5.08 29.45 -8.32
N ASN A 508 -4.61 30.62 -8.73
CA ASN A 508 -5.44 31.81 -8.92
C ASN A 508 -6.50 31.64 -10.03
N THR A 509 -6.32 30.67 -10.93
CA THR A 509 -7.31 30.31 -11.96
C THR A 509 -8.06 29.00 -11.67
N GLY A 510 -7.97 28.48 -10.43
CA GLY A 510 -8.71 27.30 -9.99
C GLY A 510 -8.05 25.95 -10.32
N GLY A 511 -6.87 25.96 -10.92
CA GLY A 511 -6.04 24.76 -11.07
C GLY A 511 -5.35 24.36 -9.76
N GLN A 512 -4.68 23.21 -9.78
CA GLN A 512 -3.98 22.65 -8.62
C GLN A 512 -2.56 22.20 -9.00
N VAL A 513 -1.57 22.55 -8.18
CA VAL A 513 -0.20 22.03 -8.32
C VAL A 513 0.10 21.18 -7.10
N ALA A 514 0.36 19.89 -7.33
CA ALA A 514 0.86 18.98 -6.30
C ALA A 514 2.38 18.95 -6.41
N ILE A 515 3.04 19.63 -5.47
CA ILE A 515 4.48 19.52 -5.31
C ILE A 515 4.79 18.13 -4.77
N GLY A 516 5.67 17.42 -5.48
CA GLY A 516 6.13 16.11 -5.03
C GLY A 516 6.94 16.27 -3.75
N MET A 517 6.47 15.71 -2.64
CA MET A 517 7.36 15.41 -1.51
C MET A 517 8.50 14.53 -2.04
N TRP A 518 9.76 14.85 -1.69
CA TRP A 518 10.97 14.11 -2.09
C TRP A 518 11.11 12.74 -1.39
N ARG A 519 9.99 12.02 -1.27
CA ARG A 519 9.78 10.81 -0.47
C ARG A 519 9.56 9.57 -1.34
N LEU A 520 9.31 9.78 -2.63
CA LEU A 520 9.00 8.77 -3.66
C LEU A 520 9.72 9.04 -5.01
N ASP A 521 10.51 10.11 -5.10
CA ASP A 521 11.39 10.42 -6.23
C ASP A 521 12.85 10.46 -5.74
N GLU A 522 13.78 10.04 -6.61
CA GLU A 522 15.14 9.59 -6.29
C GLU A 522 16.08 10.62 -5.61
N GLU A 523 15.72 11.91 -5.57
CA GLU A 523 16.61 13.00 -5.15
C GLU A 523 16.50 13.43 -3.68
N GLY A 524 15.52 12.91 -2.94
CA GLY A 524 15.59 12.80 -1.48
C GLY A 524 16.04 14.03 -0.66
N LEU A 525 15.37 15.19 -0.76
CA LEU A 525 15.70 16.40 0.01
C LEU A 525 14.49 17.08 0.69
N PHE A 526 14.29 16.91 1.99
CA PHE A 526 13.26 17.66 2.73
C PHE A 526 13.82 18.98 3.25
N LEU A 527 13.05 20.05 3.04
CA LEU A 527 13.09 21.20 3.93
C LEU A 527 12.20 20.91 5.15
N PRO A 528 12.66 21.14 6.39
CA PRO A 528 11.79 21.15 7.57
C PRO A 528 10.59 22.08 7.35
N ALA A 529 9.40 21.69 7.81
CA ALA A 529 8.18 22.47 7.60
C ALA A 529 8.31 23.97 7.97
N PRO A 530 8.95 24.38 9.10
CA PRO A 530 9.16 25.79 9.43
C PRO A 530 10.00 26.60 8.42
N ILE A 531 10.76 25.93 7.54
CA ILE A 531 11.51 26.58 6.46
C ILE A 531 10.62 26.77 5.21
N VAL A 532 9.60 25.92 5.02
CA VAL A 532 8.61 26.09 3.94
C VAL A 532 7.77 27.35 4.18
N ASP A 533 7.37 27.61 5.43
CA ASP A 533 6.64 28.83 5.83
C ASP A 533 7.45 30.12 5.56
N VAL A 534 8.78 30.04 5.63
CA VAL A 534 9.70 31.19 5.47
C VAL A 534 10.14 31.41 4.02
N LEU A 535 10.31 30.33 3.24
CA LEU A 535 10.81 30.40 1.86
C LEU A 535 9.72 30.32 0.79
N GLY A 536 8.55 29.80 1.13
CA GLY A 536 7.44 29.54 0.22
C GLY A 536 7.42 28.10 -0.31
N GLU A 537 6.22 27.63 -0.66
CA GLU A 537 5.95 26.25 -1.04
C GLU A 537 6.80 25.77 -2.23
N ALA A 538 7.14 26.65 -3.17
CA ALA A 538 8.03 26.35 -4.30
C ALA A 538 9.40 25.77 -3.90
N TRP A 539 9.89 25.99 -2.68
CA TRP A 539 11.13 25.38 -2.20
C TRP A 539 10.94 23.96 -1.65
N SER A 540 9.71 23.57 -1.30
CA SER A 540 9.42 22.26 -0.71
C SER A 540 9.65 21.09 -1.66
N GLY A 541 9.65 21.31 -2.99
CA GLY A 541 10.03 20.28 -3.97
C GLY A 541 9.81 20.64 -5.44
N ARG A 542 9.95 19.63 -6.30
CA ARG A 542 9.64 19.72 -7.74
C ARG A 542 8.11 19.72 -7.91
N ALA A 543 7.59 20.56 -8.80
CA ALA A 543 6.18 20.50 -9.19
C ALA A 543 5.98 19.27 -10.10
N HIS A 544 5.66 18.11 -9.51
CA HIS A 544 5.60 16.84 -10.23
C HIS A 544 4.29 16.67 -11.01
N ARG A 545 3.17 17.08 -10.39
CA ARG A 545 1.84 17.08 -11.00
C ARG A 545 1.26 18.50 -11.03
N ALA A 546 0.69 18.88 -12.17
CA ALA A 546 -0.09 20.11 -12.30
C ALA A 546 -1.39 19.81 -13.04
N ALA A 547 -2.52 20.19 -12.45
CA ALA A 547 -3.83 20.27 -13.10
C ALA A 547 -4.11 21.75 -13.40
N ILE A 548 -4.28 22.11 -14.67
CA ILE A 548 -4.33 23.49 -15.15
C ILE A 548 -5.70 23.77 -15.76
N GLU A 549 -6.27 24.93 -15.44
CA GLU A 549 -7.52 25.39 -16.05
C GLU A 549 -7.30 25.72 -17.55
N GLN A 550 -8.30 25.40 -18.39
CA GLN A 550 -8.22 25.46 -19.86
C GLN A 550 -7.75 26.81 -20.42
N GLN A 551 -8.35 27.93 -20.01
CA GLN A 551 -8.02 29.28 -20.50
C GLN A 551 -6.60 29.69 -20.08
N SER A 552 -6.15 29.18 -18.94
CA SER A 552 -4.82 29.36 -18.39
C SER A 552 -3.74 28.58 -19.15
N PHE A 553 -4.08 27.44 -19.76
CA PHE A 553 -3.17 26.62 -20.55
C PHE A 553 -2.97 27.19 -21.97
N ASN A 554 -2.29 28.33 -22.04
CA ASN A 554 -1.92 29.00 -23.29
C ASN A 554 -0.41 29.18 -23.41
N ARG A 555 0.10 29.28 -24.65
CA ARG A 555 1.53 29.49 -24.97
C ARG A 555 2.24 30.57 -24.14
N LYS A 556 1.56 31.70 -23.88
CA LYS A 556 2.15 32.86 -23.16
C LYS A 556 2.43 32.50 -21.70
N ASN A 557 1.54 31.74 -21.08
CA ASN A 557 1.69 31.25 -19.71
C ASN A 557 2.71 30.10 -19.65
N VAL A 558 2.56 29.06 -20.50
CA VAL A 558 3.48 27.91 -20.54
C VAL A 558 4.94 28.32 -20.76
N LYS A 559 5.24 29.31 -21.61
CA LYS A 559 6.62 29.82 -21.79
C LYS A 559 7.24 30.40 -20.51
N ARG A 560 6.42 30.93 -19.61
CA ARG A 560 6.82 31.57 -18.34
C ARG A 560 6.93 30.56 -17.19
N TRP A 561 6.08 29.54 -17.20
CA TRP A 561 6.01 28.50 -16.17
C TRP A 561 7.18 27.49 -16.22
N CYS A 562 7.34 26.74 -15.12
CA CYS A 562 8.37 25.73 -14.93
C CYS A 562 7.88 24.30 -15.26
N LEU A 563 7.08 24.15 -16.32
CA LEU A 563 6.58 22.83 -16.75
C LEU A 563 7.69 21.87 -17.22
N ASP A 564 8.95 22.31 -17.27
CA ASP A 564 10.13 21.47 -17.50
C ASP A 564 10.49 20.52 -16.34
N GLU A 565 9.73 20.57 -15.24
CA GLU A 565 9.83 19.68 -14.06
C GLU A 565 8.62 18.75 -13.87
N VAL A 566 7.54 18.97 -14.62
CA VAL A 566 6.25 18.29 -14.46
C VAL A 566 6.29 16.94 -15.18
N ARG A 567 5.96 15.85 -14.48
CA ARG A 567 5.78 14.52 -15.08
C ARG A 567 4.33 14.17 -15.39
N TRP A 568 3.37 14.75 -14.65
CA TRP A 568 1.95 14.56 -14.88
C TRP A 568 1.29 15.92 -15.14
N LEU A 569 0.71 16.11 -16.33
CA LEU A 569 0.05 17.36 -16.71
C LEU A 569 -1.42 17.09 -17.04
N GLY A 570 -2.29 17.54 -16.14
CA GLY A 570 -3.73 17.63 -16.33
C GLY A 570 -4.13 19.00 -16.88
N ILE A 571 -5.11 19.02 -17.77
CA ILE A 571 -5.82 20.21 -18.26
C ILE A 571 -7.31 19.91 -18.15
N ALA A 572 -8.11 20.84 -17.61
CA ALA A 572 -9.55 20.66 -17.45
C ALA A 572 -10.32 21.97 -17.67
N SER A 573 -11.57 21.86 -18.11
CA SER A 573 -12.49 22.99 -18.27
C SER A 573 -13.17 23.33 -16.94
N ALA A 574 -13.07 24.57 -16.47
CA ALA A 574 -13.71 24.99 -15.22
C ALA A 574 -15.26 25.03 -15.31
N THR A 575 -15.81 25.11 -16.53
CA THR A 575 -17.26 25.11 -16.79
C THR A 575 -17.84 23.72 -17.04
N GLY A 576 -17.01 22.70 -17.23
CA GLY A 576 -17.46 21.39 -17.71
C GLY A 576 -17.77 21.35 -19.22
N GLU A 577 -17.34 22.36 -19.98
CA GLU A 577 -17.57 22.46 -21.42
C GLU A 577 -16.42 21.87 -22.24
N PRO A 578 -16.69 21.09 -23.32
CA PRO A 578 -15.66 20.53 -24.20
C PRO A 578 -14.84 21.61 -24.93
N PHE A 579 -13.55 21.35 -25.15
CA PHE A 579 -12.62 22.29 -25.79
C PHE A 579 -11.62 21.60 -26.72
N ASP A 580 -10.93 22.37 -27.57
CA ASP A 580 -9.73 21.92 -28.29
C ASP A 580 -8.47 22.40 -27.52
N VAL A 581 -7.45 21.54 -27.39
CA VAL A 581 -6.23 21.86 -26.62
C VAL A 581 -5.28 22.78 -27.41
N ASP A 582 -4.71 23.82 -26.77
CA ASP A 582 -3.77 24.76 -27.41
C ASP A 582 -2.45 24.06 -27.85
N VAL A 583 -2.32 23.81 -29.15
CA VAL A 583 -1.10 23.27 -29.79
C VAL A 583 0.11 24.18 -29.55
N GLU A 584 -0.07 25.51 -29.55
CA GLU A 584 1.02 26.43 -29.26
C GLU A 584 1.50 26.31 -27.80
N ALA A 585 0.61 25.98 -26.86
CA ALA A 585 0.95 25.68 -25.47
C ALA A 585 1.75 24.37 -25.35
N ILE A 586 1.29 23.27 -25.97
CA ILE A 586 2.04 21.99 -25.99
C ILE A 586 3.44 22.21 -26.60
N SER A 587 3.55 22.92 -27.72
CA SER A 587 4.82 23.23 -28.39
C SER A 587 5.80 24.03 -27.52
N ALA A 588 5.30 24.75 -26.52
CA ALA A 588 6.08 25.63 -25.65
C ALA A 588 6.69 24.92 -24.42
N ILE A 589 6.32 23.66 -24.15
CA ILE A 589 6.92 22.87 -23.07
C ILE A 589 8.36 22.49 -23.47
N LYS A 590 9.33 22.94 -22.66
CA LYS A 590 10.76 22.95 -23.02
C LYS A 590 11.43 21.59 -22.88
N ASN A 591 11.08 20.84 -21.83
CA ASN A 591 11.67 19.53 -21.55
C ASN A 591 10.65 18.45 -21.93
N LYS A 592 10.99 17.66 -22.94
CA LYS A 592 10.09 16.66 -23.51
C LYS A 592 10.36 15.22 -23.04
N GLN A 593 11.38 15.03 -22.18
CA GLN A 593 11.77 13.73 -21.65
C GLN A 593 11.17 13.41 -20.27
N LEU A 594 10.69 14.42 -19.53
CA LEU A 594 10.15 14.24 -18.18
C LEU A 594 8.62 14.11 -18.11
N LEU A 595 7.88 14.57 -19.12
CA LEU A 595 6.43 14.40 -19.16
C LEU A 595 6.09 12.93 -19.44
N TRP A 596 5.47 12.26 -18.47
CA TRP A 596 5.08 10.85 -18.52
C TRP A 596 3.58 10.66 -18.73
N THR A 597 2.77 11.56 -18.17
CA THR A 597 1.30 11.54 -18.33
C THR A 597 0.80 12.88 -18.83
N PHE A 598 -0.02 12.86 -19.87
CA PHE A 598 -0.79 14.00 -20.34
C PHE A 598 -2.28 13.67 -20.29
N HIS A 599 -3.06 14.53 -19.64
CA HIS A 599 -4.48 14.30 -19.34
C HIS A 599 -5.26 15.57 -19.72
N ALA A 600 -6.14 15.49 -20.71
CA ALA A 600 -7.01 16.59 -21.14
C ALA A 600 -8.47 16.23 -20.88
N ASP A 601 -8.93 16.48 -19.66
CA ASP A 601 -10.31 16.22 -19.24
C ASP A 601 -11.25 17.12 -20.06
N GLN A 602 -12.17 16.50 -20.82
CA GLN A 602 -13.03 17.12 -21.84
C GLN A 602 -12.31 17.81 -23.02
N GLY A 603 -10.98 17.76 -23.07
CA GLY A 603 -10.17 18.41 -24.10
C GLY A 603 -9.86 17.49 -25.27
N TYR A 604 -10.12 17.92 -26.50
CA TYR A 604 -9.80 17.19 -27.72
C TYR A 604 -8.37 17.45 -28.21
N LEU A 605 -7.69 16.38 -28.61
CA LEU A 605 -6.37 16.43 -29.23
C LEU A 605 -6.47 16.17 -30.73
N ASN A 606 -6.36 17.25 -31.51
CA ASN A 606 -6.32 17.19 -32.97
C ASN A 606 -4.95 16.67 -33.49
N ASP A 607 -4.86 16.46 -34.81
CA ASP A 607 -3.67 15.97 -35.50
C ASP A 607 -2.39 16.77 -35.17
N ASP A 608 -2.48 18.09 -35.02
CA ASP A 608 -1.34 18.95 -34.70
C ASP A 608 -0.95 18.87 -33.22
N ALA A 609 -1.93 18.74 -32.31
CA ALA A 609 -1.70 18.51 -30.89
C ALA A 609 -0.98 17.17 -30.64
N ILE A 610 -1.48 16.08 -31.27
CA ILE A 610 -0.82 14.77 -31.25
C ILE A 610 0.57 14.86 -31.90
N SER A 611 0.73 15.64 -32.98
CA SER A 611 2.04 15.86 -33.63
C SER A 611 3.05 16.55 -32.71
N GLU A 612 2.65 17.48 -31.85
CA GLU A 612 3.55 18.03 -30.82
C GLU A 612 3.85 17.00 -29.72
N LEU A 613 2.87 16.16 -29.33
CA LEU A 613 3.05 15.09 -28.36
C LEU A 613 4.02 13.98 -28.81
N THR A 614 4.14 13.67 -30.12
CA THR A 614 5.18 12.73 -30.64
C THR A 614 6.62 13.13 -30.27
N LYS A 615 6.83 14.40 -29.93
CA LYS A 615 8.15 14.93 -29.55
C LYS A 615 8.49 14.67 -28.09
N PHE A 616 7.59 14.05 -27.32
CA PHE A 616 7.74 13.73 -25.90
C PHE A 616 8.07 12.25 -25.71
N SER A 617 9.35 11.90 -25.85
CA SER A 617 9.86 10.53 -25.74
C SER A 617 9.76 9.90 -24.34
N GLY A 618 9.17 10.62 -23.37
CA GLY A 618 8.85 10.09 -22.05
C GLY A 618 7.36 9.80 -21.85
N LEU A 619 6.49 10.13 -22.82
CA LEU A 619 5.05 10.04 -22.66
C LEU A 619 4.59 8.57 -22.71
N VAL A 620 4.18 8.07 -21.55
CA VAL A 620 3.74 6.69 -21.29
C VAL A 620 2.21 6.58 -21.25
N ASP A 621 1.54 7.66 -20.87
CA ASP A 621 0.13 7.66 -20.47
C ASP A 621 -0.59 8.89 -21.05
N LEU A 622 -1.69 8.66 -21.77
CA LEU A 622 -2.42 9.71 -22.49
C LEU A 622 -3.93 9.58 -22.27
N HIS A 623 -4.55 10.54 -21.58
CA HIS A 623 -6.00 10.66 -21.45
C HIS A 623 -6.52 11.90 -22.16
N PHE A 624 -7.59 11.77 -22.96
CA PHE A 624 -8.32 12.90 -23.52
C PHE A 624 -9.75 12.53 -23.94
N ASP A 625 -10.55 13.54 -24.30
CA ASP A 625 -11.92 13.38 -24.80
C ASP A 625 -11.93 13.43 -26.34
N CYS A 626 -12.43 12.38 -26.99
CA CYS A 626 -12.60 12.31 -28.43
C CYS A 626 -13.76 13.19 -28.94
N GLN A 627 -14.73 13.55 -28.09
CA GLN A 627 -15.90 14.36 -28.42
C GLN A 627 -16.71 13.82 -29.61
N GLY A 628 -16.76 12.49 -29.80
CA GLY A 628 -17.38 11.85 -30.98
C GLY A 628 -16.62 12.05 -32.30
N ARG A 629 -15.39 12.57 -32.27
CA ARG A 629 -14.50 12.76 -33.43
C ARG A 629 -13.57 11.54 -33.59
N PRO A 630 -13.09 11.22 -34.81
CA PRO A 630 -12.15 10.11 -35.02
C PRO A 630 -10.79 10.37 -34.39
N LEU A 631 -10.12 9.31 -33.94
CA LEU A 631 -8.76 9.38 -33.38
C LEU A 631 -7.74 9.85 -34.44
N SER A 632 -6.78 10.68 -34.03
CA SER A 632 -5.67 11.07 -34.90
C SER A 632 -4.86 9.83 -35.32
N LYS A 633 -4.68 9.66 -36.63
CA LYS A 633 -3.84 8.58 -37.19
C LYS A 633 -2.37 8.70 -36.79
N ARG A 634 -1.94 9.82 -36.21
CA ARG A 634 -0.56 10.06 -35.76
C ARG A 634 -0.23 9.45 -34.40
N VAL A 635 -1.20 8.85 -33.70
CA VAL A 635 -0.99 8.20 -32.39
C VAL A 635 0.03 7.05 -32.45
N HIS A 636 0.17 6.35 -33.59
CA HIS A 636 1.23 5.33 -33.80
C HIS A 636 2.67 5.85 -33.62
N ALA A 637 2.90 7.16 -33.76
CA ALA A 637 4.21 7.78 -33.58
C ALA A 637 4.53 8.12 -32.10
N LEU A 638 3.62 7.81 -31.16
CA LEU A 638 3.86 7.89 -29.73
C LEU A 638 4.58 6.60 -29.26
N HIS A 639 5.84 6.43 -29.66
CA HIS A 639 6.60 5.18 -29.50
C HIS A 639 6.81 4.68 -28.06
N SER A 640 6.52 5.52 -27.05
CA SER A 640 6.64 5.19 -25.62
C SER A 640 5.28 4.97 -24.93
N LEU A 641 4.17 5.06 -25.66
CA LEU A 641 2.83 5.04 -25.09
C LEU A 641 2.40 3.61 -24.72
N GLU A 642 2.33 3.33 -23.42
CA GLU A 642 1.88 2.06 -22.84
C GLU A 642 0.36 2.06 -22.60
N ARG A 643 -0.21 3.22 -22.26
CA ARG A 643 -1.61 3.37 -21.85
C ARG A 643 -2.30 4.54 -22.56
N ILE A 644 -3.52 4.31 -23.04
CA ILE A 644 -4.38 5.37 -23.58
C ILE A 644 -5.78 5.29 -22.99
N TRP A 645 -6.31 6.45 -22.60
CA TRP A 645 -7.67 6.61 -22.08
C TRP A 645 -8.41 7.55 -23.03
N LEU A 646 -9.58 7.13 -23.50
CA LEU A 646 -10.38 7.86 -24.49
C LEU A 646 -11.81 8.01 -23.99
N THR A 647 -12.20 9.25 -23.67
CA THR A 647 -13.57 9.60 -23.29
C THR A 647 -14.39 9.94 -24.54
N ASN A 648 -15.68 9.56 -24.59
CA ASN A 648 -16.60 9.77 -25.73
C ASN A 648 -16.05 9.30 -27.09
N ALA A 649 -15.30 8.19 -27.10
CA ALA A 649 -14.72 7.62 -28.31
C ALA A 649 -15.77 7.05 -29.27
N VAL A 650 -15.54 7.20 -30.58
CA VAL A 650 -16.23 6.39 -31.61
C VAL A 650 -15.39 5.14 -31.82
N VAL A 651 -15.90 3.98 -31.38
CA VAL A 651 -15.21 2.69 -31.45
C VAL A 651 -15.62 1.97 -32.73
N ASP A 652 -14.76 2.08 -33.73
CA ASP A 652 -14.89 1.45 -35.05
C ASP A 652 -13.60 0.71 -35.47
N ASP A 653 -13.64 0.11 -36.65
CA ASP A 653 -12.52 -0.62 -37.26
C ASP A 653 -11.29 0.26 -37.54
N GLU A 654 -11.44 1.59 -37.62
CA GLU A 654 -10.34 2.53 -37.87
C GLU A 654 -9.68 2.98 -36.55
N LEU A 655 -10.45 3.20 -35.48
CA LEU A 655 -9.92 3.39 -34.12
C LEU A 655 -9.06 2.21 -33.71
N LEU A 656 -9.62 0.99 -33.74
CA LEU A 656 -8.95 -0.19 -33.22
C LEU A 656 -7.70 -0.56 -34.04
N ARG A 657 -7.70 -0.31 -35.36
CA ARG A 657 -6.51 -0.46 -36.20
C ARG A 657 -5.44 0.59 -35.88
N THR A 658 -5.83 1.86 -35.73
CA THR A 658 -4.92 2.96 -35.37
C THR A 658 -4.24 2.74 -34.01
N LEU A 659 -4.94 2.09 -33.07
CA LEU A 659 -4.40 1.70 -31.77
C LEU A 659 -3.53 0.43 -31.83
N ALA A 660 -3.88 -0.54 -32.68
CA ALA A 660 -3.05 -1.74 -32.90
C ALA A 660 -1.68 -1.42 -33.53
N ASP A 661 -1.57 -0.32 -34.28
CA ASP A 661 -0.32 0.19 -34.87
C ASP A 661 0.60 0.91 -33.86
N VAL A 662 0.18 1.10 -32.59
CA VAL A 662 0.99 1.77 -31.55
C VAL A 662 2.01 0.78 -30.93
N PRO A 663 3.33 0.97 -31.10
CA PRO A 663 4.30 -0.12 -30.87
C PRO A 663 4.44 -0.69 -29.45
N GLN A 664 3.95 0.01 -28.41
CA GLN A 664 4.09 -0.38 -27.00
C GLN A 664 2.75 -0.35 -26.23
N LEU A 665 1.62 -0.18 -26.92
CA LEU A 665 0.33 0.03 -26.25
C LEU A 665 -0.22 -1.27 -25.65
N GLU A 666 -0.17 -1.38 -24.32
CA GLU A 666 -0.65 -2.53 -23.56
C GLU A 666 -2.10 -2.36 -23.08
N SER A 667 -2.51 -1.13 -22.75
CA SER A 667 -3.79 -0.85 -22.08
C SER A 667 -4.60 0.24 -22.77
N LEU A 668 -5.88 -0.04 -23.00
CA LEU A 668 -6.87 0.90 -23.53
C LEU A 668 -8.02 1.08 -22.52
N CYS A 669 -8.33 2.31 -22.12
CA CYS A 669 -9.53 2.63 -21.34
C CYS A 669 -10.51 3.44 -22.22
N LEU A 670 -11.77 3.00 -22.28
CA LEU A 670 -12.84 3.60 -23.09
C LEU A 670 -13.95 4.09 -22.15
N ILE A 671 -14.08 5.40 -21.97
CA ILE A 671 -15.07 6.01 -21.07
C ILE A 671 -16.23 6.58 -21.90
N ASN A 672 -17.45 6.13 -21.62
CA ASN A 672 -18.66 6.45 -22.39
C ASN A 672 -18.48 6.29 -23.94
N PRO A 673 -17.92 5.17 -24.44
CA PRO A 673 -17.76 4.96 -25.87
C PRO A 673 -19.09 4.76 -26.59
N SER A 674 -19.12 5.16 -27.86
CA SER A 674 -20.16 4.81 -28.83
C SER A 674 -19.58 3.84 -29.86
N PHE A 675 -20.14 2.64 -29.97
CA PHE A 675 -19.67 1.64 -30.92
C PHE A 675 -20.31 1.83 -32.30
N VAL A 676 -19.51 1.64 -33.36
CA VAL A 676 -19.96 1.71 -34.75
C VAL A 676 -19.45 0.48 -35.50
N TYR A 677 -20.38 -0.25 -36.13
CA TYR A 677 -20.14 -1.63 -36.56
C TYR A 677 -19.69 -1.73 -38.02
N GLY A 678 -18.41 -2.08 -38.21
CA GLY A 678 -17.82 -2.43 -39.51
C GLY A 678 -17.49 -3.92 -39.64
N PRO A 679 -17.11 -4.39 -40.85
CA PRO A 679 -16.60 -5.73 -41.09
C PRO A 679 -15.14 -5.86 -40.60
N CYS A 680 -14.97 -5.89 -39.28
CA CYS A 680 -13.66 -5.90 -38.66
C CYS A 680 -12.93 -7.25 -38.83
N GLU A 681 -11.64 -7.18 -39.20
CA GLU A 681 -10.68 -8.29 -39.16
C GLU A 681 -9.41 -7.87 -38.40
N LEU A 682 -9.51 -7.75 -37.07
CA LEU A 682 -8.34 -7.46 -36.22
C LEU A 682 -7.52 -8.73 -35.98
N ASN A 683 -6.70 -9.06 -36.98
CA ASN A 683 -5.88 -10.27 -36.99
C ASN A 683 -4.68 -10.22 -36.04
N GLN A 684 -4.16 -9.03 -35.73
CA GLN A 684 -3.11 -8.79 -34.74
C GLN A 684 -3.40 -7.48 -33.98
N CYS A 685 -3.23 -7.49 -32.65
CA CYS A 685 -3.35 -6.33 -31.78
C CYS A 685 -2.51 -6.58 -30.52
N GLY A 686 -1.75 -5.59 -30.06
CA GLY A 686 -0.86 -5.71 -28.88
C GLY A 686 -1.54 -5.50 -27.53
N LEU A 687 -2.80 -5.05 -27.51
CA LEU A 687 -3.54 -4.71 -26.29
C LEU A 687 -3.72 -5.92 -25.37
N GLN A 688 -3.13 -5.85 -24.19
CA GLN A 688 -3.24 -6.85 -23.12
C GLN A 688 -4.54 -6.66 -22.33
N ALA A 689 -4.99 -5.42 -22.15
CA ALA A 689 -6.24 -5.08 -21.47
C ALA A 689 -7.03 -3.97 -22.17
N ILE A 690 -8.36 -4.09 -22.15
CA ILE A 690 -9.31 -3.07 -22.56
C ILE A 690 -10.36 -2.89 -21.47
N ASP A 691 -10.31 -1.75 -20.79
CA ASP A 691 -11.29 -1.33 -19.79
C ASP A 691 -12.38 -0.48 -20.47
N ILE A 692 -13.64 -0.75 -20.18
CA ILE A 692 -14.81 -0.11 -20.80
C ILE A 692 -15.71 0.41 -19.67
N MET A 693 -15.96 1.71 -19.62
CA MET A 693 -16.68 2.37 -18.54
C MET A 693 -17.93 3.10 -19.05
N HIS A 694 -19.04 2.97 -18.32
CA HIS A 694 -20.33 3.65 -18.58
C HIS A 694 -20.97 3.40 -19.97
N ALA A 695 -20.44 2.44 -20.74
CA ALA A 695 -20.88 2.15 -22.10
C ALA A 695 -22.28 1.51 -22.16
N THR A 696 -22.95 1.68 -23.31
CA THR A 696 -24.02 0.75 -23.71
C THR A 696 -23.43 -0.30 -24.65
N VAL A 697 -23.54 -1.57 -24.29
CA VAL A 697 -22.95 -2.71 -24.98
C VAL A 697 -24.07 -3.59 -25.53
N ASP A 698 -24.28 -3.55 -26.85
CA ASP A 698 -25.17 -4.49 -27.54
C ASP A 698 -24.40 -5.68 -28.13
N HIS A 699 -25.12 -6.62 -28.73
CA HIS A 699 -24.56 -7.86 -29.28
C HIS A 699 -23.51 -7.64 -30.40
N GLN A 700 -23.58 -6.53 -31.14
CA GLN A 700 -22.61 -6.18 -32.18
C GLN A 700 -21.34 -5.57 -31.56
N ALA A 701 -21.50 -4.70 -30.56
CA ALA A 701 -20.38 -4.18 -29.77
C ALA A 701 -19.60 -5.31 -29.08
N MET A 702 -20.30 -6.24 -28.43
CA MET A 702 -19.67 -7.37 -27.76
C MET A 702 -19.00 -8.34 -28.75
N ARG A 703 -19.54 -8.52 -29.97
CA ARG A 703 -18.90 -9.31 -31.03
C ARG A 703 -17.63 -8.64 -31.57
N LEU A 704 -17.62 -7.32 -31.73
CA LEU A 704 -16.43 -6.56 -32.13
C LEU A 704 -15.29 -6.73 -31.10
N LEU A 705 -15.62 -6.57 -29.81
CA LEU A 705 -14.68 -6.75 -28.70
C LEU A 705 -14.20 -8.21 -28.56
N GLY A 706 -15.09 -9.18 -28.80
CA GLY A 706 -14.81 -10.62 -28.77
C GLY A 706 -13.79 -11.12 -29.80
N GLN A 707 -13.41 -10.29 -30.78
CA GLN A 707 -12.33 -10.58 -31.73
C GLN A 707 -10.93 -10.25 -31.19
N LEU A 708 -10.82 -9.62 -30.02
CA LEU A 708 -9.56 -9.09 -29.48
C LEU A 708 -8.93 -10.12 -28.51
N PRO A 709 -7.62 -10.43 -28.64
CA PRO A 709 -6.93 -11.49 -27.87
C PRO A 709 -6.56 -11.04 -26.45
N THR A 710 -7.47 -10.36 -25.76
CA THR A 710 -7.20 -9.42 -24.66
C THR A 710 -7.99 -9.76 -23.39
N PHE A 711 -7.70 -9.06 -22.29
CA PHE A 711 -8.55 -8.96 -21.11
C PHE A 711 -9.60 -7.87 -21.32
N LEU A 712 -10.90 -8.19 -21.20
CA LEU A 712 -11.98 -7.20 -21.29
C LEU A 712 -12.55 -6.88 -19.91
N SER A 713 -12.58 -5.60 -19.52
CA SER A 713 -13.29 -5.14 -18.31
C SER A 713 -14.46 -4.23 -18.68
N PHE A 714 -15.57 -4.38 -17.97
CA PHE A 714 -16.78 -3.56 -18.13
C PHE A 714 -17.19 -3.01 -16.77
N THR A 715 -17.21 -1.69 -16.59
CA THR A 715 -17.60 -1.04 -15.34
C THR A 715 -18.78 -0.09 -15.57
N ASP A 716 -19.83 -0.20 -14.75
CA ASP A 716 -21.07 0.61 -14.84
C ASP A 716 -21.74 0.59 -16.24
N CYS A 717 -21.53 -0.49 -17.00
CA CYS A 717 -22.03 -0.65 -18.36
C CYS A 717 -23.49 -1.13 -18.41
N LYS A 718 -24.17 -0.90 -19.52
CA LYS A 718 -25.53 -1.38 -19.80
C LYS A 718 -25.51 -2.38 -20.93
N PHE A 719 -25.83 -3.64 -20.63
CA PHE A 719 -25.86 -4.70 -21.62
C PHE A 719 -27.25 -4.82 -22.24
N ASN A 720 -27.33 -4.92 -23.56
CA ASN A 720 -28.60 -5.05 -24.28
C ASN A 720 -28.52 -6.13 -25.37
N PHE A 721 -28.63 -7.38 -24.96
CA PHE A 721 -28.62 -8.54 -25.86
C PHE A 721 -30.05 -9.08 -26.14
N GLN A 722 -31.11 -8.36 -25.73
CA GLN A 722 -32.50 -8.84 -25.75
C GLN A 722 -33.03 -9.22 -27.15
N ASN A 723 -32.45 -8.67 -28.21
CA ASN A 723 -32.81 -8.94 -29.61
C ASN A 723 -31.65 -9.53 -30.42
N ALA A 724 -30.66 -10.15 -29.77
CA ALA A 724 -29.52 -10.77 -30.45
C ALA A 724 -30.00 -11.94 -31.35
N PRO A 725 -29.74 -11.94 -32.67
CA PRO A 725 -30.19 -12.98 -33.60
C PRO A 725 -29.35 -14.27 -33.52
N SER A 726 -28.23 -14.22 -32.80
CA SER A 726 -27.29 -15.32 -32.55
C SER A 726 -26.68 -15.17 -31.16
N PRO A 727 -26.03 -16.21 -30.62
CA PRO A 727 -25.07 -16.05 -29.54
C PRO A 727 -23.98 -15.02 -29.89
N VAL A 728 -23.33 -14.49 -28.85
CA VAL A 728 -22.15 -13.65 -28.91
C VAL A 728 -20.91 -14.55 -28.87
N GLU A 729 -20.02 -14.39 -29.86
CA GLU A 729 -18.82 -15.20 -30.01
C GLU A 729 -17.58 -14.44 -29.48
N LEU A 730 -17.10 -14.78 -28.29
CA LEU A 730 -15.82 -14.26 -27.78
C LEU A 730 -14.66 -15.12 -28.30
N THR A 731 -14.42 -14.99 -29.61
CA THR A 731 -13.50 -15.86 -30.37
C THR A 731 -12.03 -15.79 -29.92
N LYS A 732 -11.57 -14.67 -29.35
CA LYS A 732 -10.16 -14.51 -28.90
C LYS A 732 -9.98 -14.02 -27.47
N THR A 733 -11.02 -13.51 -26.82
CA THR A 733 -10.94 -12.97 -25.45
C THR A 733 -10.60 -14.08 -24.44
N HIS A 734 -9.53 -13.88 -23.66
CA HIS A 734 -9.05 -14.87 -22.68
C HIS A 734 -9.66 -14.66 -21.28
N SER A 735 -10.08 -13.45 -20.94
CA SER A 735 -10.62 -13.13 -19.61
C SER A 735 -11.57 -11.95 -19.67
N MET A 736 -12.64 -12.01 -18.88
CA MET A 736 -13.68 -11.00 -18.85
C MET A 736 -14.03 -10.61 -17.41
N MET A 737 -14.14 -9.31 -17.15
CA MET A 737 -14.58 -8.72 -15.88
C MET A 737 -15.77 -7.81 -16.12
N VAL A 738 -16.79 -7.89 -15.26
CA VAL A 738 -17.99 -7.05 -15.32
C VAL A 738 -18.34 -6.58 -13.92
N LEU A 739 -18.24 -5.28 -13.66
CA LEU A 739 -18.46 -4.63 -12.37
C LEU A 739 -19.60 -3.60 -12.46
N SER A 740 -20.48 -3.57 -11.47
CA SER A 740 -21.59 -2.59 -11.33
C SER A 740 -22.50 -2.45 -12.56
N SER A 741 -22.51 -3.44 -13.44
CA SER A 741 -23.08 -3.33 -14.79
C SER A 741 -24.42 -4.06 -14.90
N GLN A 742 -25.30 -3.51 -15.72
CA GLN A 742 -26.66 -4.02 -15.95
C GLN A 742 -26.67 -5.19 -16.95
N ILE A 743 -25.87 -6.23 -16.68
CA ILE A 743 -25.90 -7.53 -17.35
C ILE A 743 -26.87 -8.47 -16.60
N ASP A 744 -27.68 -9.22 -17.34
CA ASP A 744 -28.66 -10.20 -16.83
C ASP A 744 -28.33 -11.64 -17.26
N ASP A 745 -29.06 -12.62 -16.73
CA ASP A 745 -28.87 -14.04 -17.04
C ASP A 745 -28.90 -14.36 -18.53
N ARG A 746 -29.83 -13.72 -19.26
CA ARG A 746 -29.98 -13.90 -20.71
C ARG A 746 -28.77 -13.38 -21.46
N SER A 747 -28.26 -12.23 -21.03
CA SER A 747 -27.06 -11.62 -21.62
C SER A 747 -25.81 -12.43 -21.32
N LEU A 748 -25.67 -12.98 -20.10
CA LEU A 748 -24.62 -13.93 -19.74
C LEU A 748 -24.68 -15.21 -20.58
N VAL A 749 -25.86 -15.86 -20.63
CA VAL A 749 -26.09 -17.12 -21.37
C VAL A 749 -25.90 -16.93 -22.88
N SER A 750 -26.23 -15.76 -23.44
CA SER A 750 -25.99 -15.49 -24.86
C SER A 750 -24.50 -15.43 -25.25
N MET A 751 -23.58 -15.26 -24.29
CA MET A 751 -22.13 -15.36 -24.54
C MET A 751 -21.62 -16.83 -24.58
N GLY A 752 -22.55 -17.80 -24.73
CA GLY A 752 -22.32 -19.25 -24.76
C GLY A 752 -21.42 -19.80 -25.89
N GLN A 753 -20.74 -18.94 -26.65
CA GLN A 753 -19.79 -19.31 -27.71
C GLN A 753 -18.44 -18.61 -27.52
N SER A 754 -17.92 -18.71 -26.29
CA SER A 754 -16.63 -18.16 -25.86
C SER A 754 -15.57 -19.26 -25.68
N PRO A 755 -14.95 -19.79 -26.75
CA PRO A 755 -14.13 -21.02 -26.68
C PRO A 755 -12.75 -20.84 -26.03
N ASN A 756 -12.22 -19.61 -26.02
CA ASN A 756 -10.89 -19.27 -25.49
C ASN A 756 -10.96 -18.47 -24.17
N LEU A 757 -12.17 -18.26 -23.62
CA LEU A 757 -12.36 -17.57 -22.36
C LEU A 757 -11.95 -18.51 -21.21
N ASP A 758 -10.91 -18.15 -20.46
CA ASP A 758 -10.37 -18.94 -19.35
C ASP A 758 -10.86 -18.46 -17.97
N TRP A 759 -11.43 -17.26 -17.87
CA TRP A 759 -11.91 -16.68 -16.60
C TRP A 759 -13.00 -15.64 -16.79
N LEU A 760 -13.99 -15.64 -15.89
CA LEU A 760 -15.04 -14.63 -15.79
C LEU A 760 -15.13 -14.07 -14.36
N HIS A 761 -15.33 -12.76 -14.27
CA HIS A 761 -15.70 -12.06 -13.03
C HIS A 761 -16.96 -11.21 -13.22
N VAL A 762 -17.93 -11.32 -12.31
CA VAL A 762 -19.20 -10.56 -12.34
C VAL A 762 -19.58 -10.01 -10.96
N GLY A 763 -19.20 -8.76 -10.67
CA GLY A 763 -19.47 -8.06 -9.41
C GLY A 763 -20.61 -7.06 -9.52
N ASN A 764 -21.52 -7.01 -8.54
CA ASN A 764 -22.63 -6.04 -8.50
C ASN A 764 -23.45 -5.96 -9.82
N THR A 765 -23.97 -7.09 -10.31
CA THR A 765 -24.73 -7.18 -11.58
C THR A 765 -26.17 -7.69 -11.37
N ASN A 766 -26.97 -7.76 -12.45
CA ASN A 766 -28.31 -8.39 -12.42
C ASN A 766 -28.27 -9.90 -12.73
N ILE A 767 -27.09 -10.53 -12.74
CA ILE A 767 -26.94 -11.98 -12.93
C ILE A 767 -27.38 -12.71 -11.65
N THR A 768 -28.22 -13.72 -11.82
CA THR A 768 -28.69 -14.62 -10.78
C THR A 768 -27.88 -15.91 -10.76
N ILE A 769 -28.19 -16.76 -9.77
CA ILE A 769 -27.61 -18.09 -9.61
C ILE A 769 -27.90 -18.95 -10.85
N ASP A 770 -29.15 -18.95 -11.30
CA ASP A 770 -29.64 -19.71 -12.43
C ASP A 770 -28.88 -19.36 -13.73
N GLY A 771 -28.52 -18.09 -13.92
CA GLY A 771 -27.68 -17.65 -15.04
C GLY A 771 -26.24 -18.15 -14.95
N ILE A 772 -25.64 -18.13 -13.76
CA ILE A 772 -24.28 -18.66 -13.50
C ILE A 772 -24.25 -20.17 -13.71
N GLU A 773 -25.28 -20.89 -13.27
CA GLU A 773 -25.42 -22.34 -13.48
C GLU A 773 -25.56 -22.68 -14.96
N GLN A 774 -26.46 -22.00 -15.69
CA GLN A 774 -26.60 -22.18 -17.15
C GLN A 774 -25.31 -21.87 -17.90
N PHE A 775 -24.62 -20.78 -17.56
CA PHE A 775 -23.32 -20.45 -18.14
C PHE A 775 -22.27 -21.53 -17.83
N SER A 776 -22.18 -21.99 -16.58
CA SER A 776 -21.23 -23.02 -16.15
C SER A 776 -21.50 -24.40 -16.79
N GLN A 777 -22.76 -24.71 -17.12
CA GLN A 777 -23.12 -25.94 -17.85
C GLN A 777 -22.66 -25.89 -19.31
N MET A 778 -22.71 -24.72 -19.97
CA MET A 778 -22.17 -24.52 -21.32
C MET A 778 -20.63 -24.40 -21.32
N HIS A 779 -20.08 -23.79 -20.27
CA HIS A 779 -18.66 -23.47 -20.12
C HIS A 779 -18.02 -24.13 -18.88
N PRO A 780 -18.02 -25.48 -18.75
CA PRO A 780 -17.57 -26.19 -17.54
C PRO A 780 -16.06 -26.12 -17.26
N ARG A 781 -15.30 -25.37 -18.08
CA ARG A 781 -13.88 -25.06 -17.88
C ARG A 781 -13.64 -23.66 -17.30
N VAL A 782 -14.64 -22.78 -17.36
CA VAL A 782 -14.49 -21.33 -17.08
C VAL A 782 -14.87 -21.04 -15.62
N PRO A 783 -13.91 -20.81 -14.71
CA PRO A 783 -14.21 -20.29 -13.39
C PRO A 783 -14.94 -18.94 -13.45
N VAL A 784 -16.09 -18.87 -12.78
CA VAL A 784 -16.89 -17.65 -12.63
C VAL A 784 -16.78 -17.15 -11.19
N SER A 785 -16.11 -16.02 -10.99
CA SER A 785 -16.01 -15.31 -9.70
C SER A 785 -17.00 -14.15 -9.63
N LEU A 786 -17.50 -13.80 -8.44
CA LEU A 786 -18.47 -12.70 -8.24
C LEU A 786 -17.95 -11.70 -7.19
N GLU A 787 -18.71 -10.62 -6.94
CA GLU A 787 -18.55 -9.66 -5.82
C GLU A 787 -19.93 -9.14 -5.33
#